data_AF-J3N3S1-F1
#
_entry.id   AF-J3N3S1-F1
#
_cell.length_a   1.000
_cell.length_b   1.000
_cell.length_c   1.000
_cell.angle_alpha   90.00
_cell.angle_beta   90.00
_cell.angle_gamma   90.00
#
_symmetry.space_group_name_H-M   'P 1'
#
loop_
_entity.id
_entity.type
_entity.pdbx_description
1 polymer ?
#
loop_
_entity_poly.entity_id
_entity_poly.type
_entity_poly.pdbx_seq_one_letter_code
_entity_poly.pdbx_strand_id
1 'polypeptide(L)'
;MAARASPSRPAAVAGGCCSAVLLAAALLFSAPSTADAYDSLDPHGNITIKWDVMQWTPDGYVAVVTLFNYQQFRHIQPPGWQLGWTWAEKEVIRSMRGALAVEQSDCSVFRINNGSAPHSCKRDPTVVDLLPGVPDDMRVANCCRAGSLSASSQDPANAAASFQITVGLAGSSNSTVRLPRNFSLGAPGPGYTCGRAVVVRPSMFFSQDGRRVTQALMTWDVICTYSQFLASKVPSCCVLSSFDSDKTANCPTCSCGCRNDNATTGKCVKKNAPDLQSIINGPGRWTWEPLLQCTPHMCPVQINWHLEHKDKEHWRVKITVTNLNYRMNHSEWNLVFQPLNSDITKISGFNYKSILPYGIDDTGMIWGVKPYNDLLMQAGPLGDVQGELIVRKNLMASSTAADKQRWAFPSRVYFNGDNCVMPPPDGYPPARQKFDIEACAEDLAGNRGLEMRGEKGEPWTEVLSWEPRAFLYHNFLSKEECEYLISLARPLMKKSTVVDTSTGGSKDSRVRTSSGMFLRRGLDKIISTIEKRISDYTFIPVENGEGLQVLHYEVGQKYEPHFDYFHDEFNTKNGGQRIATLLMYLSDVEEGGETVFPTSKANSSSSPFYNELSECAKRGLSVKPKMGDALLFWSMRPDGSLDPSSLHGEVPIYCFAQMITPQHDDISIYLQFPLGGCPVIKG
;
A
#
# COMPACT_ATOMS: atom_id res chain seq x y z
N MET A 1 -95.03 -1.83 -36.79
CA MET A 1 -94.57 -2.83 -37.78
C MET A 1 -93.72 -3.86 -37.07
N ALA A 2 -94.13 -5.12 -37.18
CA ALA A 2 -93.40 -6.40 -37.02
C ALA A 2 -92.56 -6.70 -35.75
N ALA A 3 -92.75 -7.93 -35.28
CA ALA A 3 -92.32 -8.57 -34.04
C ALA A 3 -90.93 -9.26 -34.06
N ARG A 4 -90.44 -9.66 -32.86
CA ARG A 4 -89.74 -10.93 -32.45
C ARG A 4 -88.67 -10.63 -31.39
N ALA A 5 -88.30 -11.45 -30.41
CA ALA A 5 -88.81 -12.68 -29.77
C ALA A 5 -87.94 -12.90 -28.50
N SER A 6 -88.51 -13.44 -27.42
CA SER A 6 -87.78 -14.11 -26.30
C SER A 6 -87.64 -15.63 -26.62
N PRO A 7 -86.96 -16.54 -25.86
CA PRO A 7 -86.41 -16.43 -24.48
C PRO A 7 -85.12 -17.26 -24.13
N SER A 8 -84.72 -17.20 -22.84
CA SER A 8 -84.13 -18.26 -21.97
C SER A 8 -82.62 -18.66 -21.99
N ARG A 9 -82.08 -18.81 -20.75
CA ARG A 9 -80.71 -19.21 -20.29
C ARG A 9 -80.35 -20.69 -20.55
N PRO A 10 -79.05 -21.11 -20.44
CA PRO A 10 -78.46 -21.66 -19.19
C PRO A 10 -77.00 -21.19 -18.92
N ALA A 11 -76.59 -20.83 -17.70
CA ALA A 11 -75.94 -21.64 -16.65
C ALA A 11 -74.51 -22.19 -16.93
N ALA A 12 -73.53 -21.49 -16.32
CA ALA A 12 -72.27 -21.92 -15.65
C ALA A 12 -71.35 -23.01 -16.25
N VAL A 13 -70.07 -22.66 -16.50
CA VAL A 13 -68.87 -23.47 -16.13
C VAL A 13 -67.61 -22.57 -16.00
N ALA A 14 -66.76 -22.88 -15.00
CA ALA A 14 -65.32 -22.59 -14.84
C ALA A 14 -64.87 -21.22 -14.30
N GLY A 15 -65.09 -20.98 -13.00
CA GLY A 15 -64.15 -20.24 -12.16
C GLY A 15 -63.15 -21.21 -11.54
N GLY A 16 -61.84 -21.05 -11.81
CA GLY A 16 -60.84 -21.93 -11.21
C GLY A 16 -59.38 -21.63 -11.54
N CYS A 17 -59.06 -21.05 -12.71
CA CYS A 17 -57.65 -20.88 -13.09
C CYS A 17 -57.01 -19.54 -12.64
N CYS A 18 -57.76 -18.44 -12.55
CA CYS A 18 -57.11 -17.13 -12.31
C CYS A 18 -56.68 -16.87 -10.87
N SER A 19 -57.35 -17.43 -9.85
CA SER A 19 -56.95 -17.21 -8.45
C SER A 19 -55.73 -18.05 -8.04
N ALA A 20 -55.50 -19.21 -8.65
CA ALA A 20 -54.35 -20.06 -8.34
C ALA A 20 -53.04 -19.47 -8.89
N VAL A 21 -53.08 -18.80 -10.05
CA VAL A 21 -51.90 -18.17 -10.67
C VAL A 21 -51.50 -16.89 -9.93
N LEU A 22 -52.46 -16.12 -9.42
CA LEU A 22 -52.19 -14.92 -8.62
C LEU A 22 -51.66 -15.25 -7.21
N LEU A 23 -52.13 -16.33 -6.59
CA LEU A 23 -51.57 -16.83 -5.32
C LEU A 23 -50.19 -17.48 -5.51
N ALA A 24 -49.94 -18.17 -6.62
CA ALA A 24 -48.61 -18.71 -6.94
C ALA A 24 -47.60 -17.58 -7.23
N ALA A 25 -48.02 -16.50 -7.91
CA ALA A 25 -47.18 -15.33 -8.11
C ALA A 25 -46.87 -14.60 -6.78
N ALA A 26 -47.87 -14.42 -5.90
CA ALA A 26 -47.65 -13.79 -4.59
C ALA A 26 -46.76 -14.66 -3.67
N LEU A 27 -46.84 -15.99 -3.76
CA LEU A 27 -45.96 -16.91 -3.00
C LEU A 27 -44.55 -17.04 -3.60
N LEU A 28 -44.37 -16.73 -4.89
CA LEU A 28 -43.04 -16.60 -5.51
C LEU A 28 -42.34 -15.29 -5.13
N PHE A 29 -43.09 -14.26 -4.73
CA PHE A 29 -42.55 -13.00 -4.19
C PHE A 29 -42.44 -12.95 -2.67
N SER A 30 -42.90 -13.98 -1.96
CA SER A 30 -42.68 -14.18 -0.52
C SER A 30 -41.64 -15.26 -0.24
N ALA A 31 -40.61 -15.38 -1.08
CA ALA A 31 -39.36 -15.97 -0.61
C ALA A 31 -38.85 -15.07 0.53
N PRO A 32 -38.41 -15.62 1.68
CA PRO A 32 -37.72 -14.81 2.67
C PRO A 32 -36.58 -14.13 1.93
N SER A 33 -36.61 -12.81 1.93
CA SER A 33 -35.56 -11.98 1.37
C SER A 33 -34.22 -12.52 1.88
N THR A 34 -33.39 -13.05 1.00
CA THR A 34 -31.96 -13.34 1.27
C THR A 34 -31.16 -12.03 1.46
N ALA A 35 -31.83 -10.94 1.80
CA ALA A 35 -31.30 -9.59 1.89
C ALA A 35 -30.37 -9.40 3.10
N ASP A 36 -30.38 -10.31 4.08
CA ASP A 36 -29.55 -10.13 5.27
C ASP A 36 -28.09 -10.60 5.10
N ALA A 37 -27.74 -11.38 4.07
CA ALA A 37 -26.38 -11.94 3.91
C ALA A 37 -25.81 -11.83 2.49
N TYR A 38 -26.33 -10.92 1.67
CA TYR A 38 -25.83 -10.68 0.32
C TYR A 38 -24.66 -9.69 0.35
N ASP A 39 -23.45 -10.16 0.03
CA ASP A 39 -22.30 -9.30 -0.26
C ASP A 39 -22.27 -9.01 -1.76
N SER A 40 -22.53 -7.77 -2.17
CA SER A 40 -22.55 -7.39 -3.59
C SER A 40 -21.21 -7.59 -4.30
N LEU A 41 -20.10 -7.58 -3.53
CA LEU A 41 -18.76 -7.78 -4.05
C LEU A 41 -18.34 -9.25 -4.13
N ASP A 42 -18.99 -10.10 -3.35
CA ASP A 42 -18.71 -11.53 -3.29
C ASP A 42 -20.04 -12.31 -3.20
N PRO A 43 -20.88 -12.24 -4.23
CA PRO A 43 -22.24 -12.79 -4.19
C PRO A 43 -22.27 -14.32 -4.07
N HIS A 44 -21.14 -14.98 -4.34
CA HIS A 44 -20.97 -16.42 -4.22
C HIS A 44 -20.05 -16.81 -3.05
N GLY A 45 -19.52 -15.82 -2.32
CA GLY A 45 -18.64 -16.01 -1.18
C GLY A 45 -19.34 -16.72 -0.03
N ASN A 46 -18.82 -17.88 0.35
CA ASN A 46 -19.33 -18.65 1.47
C ASN A 46 -18.22 -19.47 2.12
N ILE A 47 -18.50 -19.97 3.32
CA ILE A 47 -17.73 -21.02 3.94
C ILE A 47 -18.54 -22.31 3.84
N THR A 48 -17.99 -23.30 3.14
CA THR A 48 -18.60 -24.63 3.03
C THR A 48 -17.92 -25.57 4.01
N ILE A 49 -18.68 -26.08 4.97
CA ILE A 49 -18.25 -27.16 5.85
C ILE A 49 -18.65 -28.46 5.17
N LYS A 50 -17.66 -29.20 4.69
CA LYS A 50 -17.82 -30.50 4.06
C LYS A 50 -17.53 -31.60 5.08
N TRP A 51 -18.43 -32.56 5.18
CA TRP A 51 -18.31 -33.68 6.09
C TRP A 51 -18.23 -34.98 5.30
N ASP A 52 -17.04 -35.60 5.29
CA ASP A 52 -16.76 -36.81 4.53
C ASP A 52 -16.65 -38.01 5.47
N VAL A 53 -17.62 -38.92 5.43
CA VAL A 53 -17.58 -40.18 6.16
C VAL A 53 -16.63 -41.14 5.45
N MET A 54 -15.50 -41.45 6.09
CA MET A 54 -14.43 -42.24 5.50
C MET A 54 -14.55 -43.73 5.81
N GLN A 55 -15.07 -44.08 6.98
CA GLN A 55 -15.25 -45.47 7.41
C GLN A 55 -16.37 -45.61 8.44
N TRP A 56 -17.03 -46.76 8.42
CA TRP A 56 -17.97 -47.17 9.47
C TRP A 56 -17.22 -47.77 10.65
N THR A 57 -17.77 -47.59 11.84
CA THR A 57 -17.34 -48.26 13.08
C THR A 57 -18.53 -49.06 13.64
N PRO A 58 -18.33 -49.96 14.61
CA PRO A 58 -19.42 -50.79 15.13
C PRO A 58 -20.64 -50.00 15.63
N ASP A 59 -20.44 -48.78 16.13
CA ASP A 59 -21.49 -47.94 16.71
C ASP A 59 -21.48 -46.50 16.16
N GLY A 60 -20.92 -46.27 14.97
CA GLY A 60 -20.87 -44.93 14.37
C GLY A 60 -19.92 -44.87 13.18
N TYR A 61 -19.12 -43.82 13.08
CA TYR A 61 -18.25 -43.60 11.92
C TYR A 61 -17.01 -42.74 12.22
N VAL A 62 -16.02 -42.78 11.33
CA VAL A 62 -14.94 -41.79 11.27
C VAL A 62 -15.14 -40.91 10.06
N ALA A 63 -15.05 -39.61 10.28
CA ALA A 63 -15.19 -38.60 9.23
C ALA A 63 -14.04 -37.60 9.23
N VAL A 64 -13.77 -37.03 8.06
CA VAL A 64 -12.95 -35.84 7.90
C VAL A 64 -13.89 -34.66 7.65
N VAL A 65 -13.77 -33.64 8.48
CA VAL A 65 -14.55 -32.40 8.35
C VAL A 65 -13.61 -31.32 7.84
N THR A 66 -13.97 -30.72 6.71
CA THR A 66 -13.16 -29.68 6.06
C THR A 66 -13.98 -28.40 5.91
N LEU A 67 -13.45 -27.29 6.41
CA LEU A 67 -13.97 -25.95 6.21
C LEU A 67 -13.25 -25.36 4.99
N PHE A 68 -14.00 -25.08 3.94
CA PHE A 68 -13.51 -24.39 2.74
C PHE A 68 -13.99 -22.96 2.77
N ASN A 69 -13.07 -22.00 2.72
CA ASN A 69 -13.38 -20.61 2.53
C ASN A 69 -13.35 -20.26 1.03
N TYR A 70 -14.52 -20.08 0.44
CA TYR A 70 -14.68 -19.64 -0.96
C TYR A 70 -14.85 -18.13 -1.10
N GLN A 71 -14.68 -17.38 0.00
CA GLN A 71 -14.76 -15.93 -0.03
C GLN A 71 -13.51 -15.35 -0.69
N GLN A 72 -13.69 -14.33 -1.52
CA GLN A 72 -12.61 -13.74 -2.32
C GLN A 72 -11.65 -12.91 -1.48
N PHE A 73 -12.15 -12.18 -0.48
CA PHE A 73 -11.35 -11.22 0.29
C PHE A 73 -11.60 -11.27 1.80
N ARG A 74 -12.52 -12.12 2.30
CA ARG A 74 -12.72 -12.31 3.75
C ARG A 74 -11.95 -13.53 4.23
N HIS A 75 -11.10 -13.33 5.21
CA HIS A 75 -10.35 -14.39 5.88
C HIS A 75 -10.69 -14.41 7.37
N ILE A 76 -10.50 -15.55 8.02
CA ILE A 76 -10.69 -15.72 9.46
C ILE A 76 -9.31 -15.65 10.12
N GLN A 77 -9.06 -14.61 10.93
CA GLN A 77 -7.84 -14.43 11.70
C GLN A 77 -7.95 -15.07 13.10
N PRO A 78 -6.82 -15.32 13.80
CA PRO A 78 -6.80 -15.69 15.21
C PRO A 78 -7.73 -14.80 16.06
N PRO A 79 -8.56 -15.37 16.95
CA PRO A 79 -8.55 -16.72 17.52
C PRO A 79 -9.00 -17.85 16.59
N GLY A 80 -9.42 -17.50 15.38
CA GLY A 80 -9.81 -18.45 14.37
C GLY A 80 -11.28 -18.83 14.45
N TRP A 81 -11.64 -19.84 13.67
CA TRP A 81 -12.98 -20.39 13.62
C TRP A 81 -13.31 -21.27 14.84
N GLN A 82 -14.57 -21.26 15.25
CA GLN A 82 -15.19 -22.14 16.22
C GLN A 82 -16.42 -22.76 15.54
N LEU A 83 -16.42 -24.07 15.40
CA LEU A 83 -17.50 -24.79 14.72
C LEU A 83 -18.38 -25.48 15.75
N GLY A 84 -19.66 -25.14 15.78
CA GLY A 84 -20.67 -25.78 16.63
C GLY A 84 -21.76 -26.45 15.81
N TRP A 85 -22.39 -27.46 16.38
CA TRP A 85 -23.57 -28.12 15.84
C TRP A 85 -24.34 -28.81 16.95
N THR A 86 -25.55 -29.29 16.67
CA THR A 86 -26.34 -30.14 17.56
C THR A 86 -26.49 -31.53 16.95
N TRP A 87 -26.16 -32.56 17.73
CA TRP A 87 -26.38 -33.96 17.34
C TRP A 87 -27.88 -34.25 17.12
N ALA A 88 -28.18 -35.12 16.15
CA ALA A 88 -29.57 -35.42 15.80
C ALA A 88 -30.24 -36.30 16.86
N GLU A 89 -29.48 -37.19 17.49
CA GLU A 89 -29.92 -38.20 18.44
C GLU A 89 -29.05 -38.18 19.72
N LYS A 90 -28.25 -39.23 19.95
CA LYS A 90 -27.43 -39.45 21.16
C LYS A 90 -25.94 -39.61 20.84
N GLU A 91 -25.52 -39.10 19.69
CA GLU A 91 -24.15 -39.20 19.20
C GLU A 91 -23.16 -38.54 20.17
N VAL A 92 -21.93 -39.08 20.20
CA VAL A 92 -20.84 -38.56 21.02
C VAL A 92 -19.55 -38.48 20.23
N ILE A 93 -18.65 -37.58 20.61
CA ILE A 93 -17.30 -37.49 20.04
C ILE A 93 -16.41 -38.48 20.79
N ARG A 94 -16.01 -39.58 20.14
CA ARG A 94 -15.09 -40.57 20.74
C ARG A 94 -13.65 -40.07 20.76
N SER A 95 -13.19 -39.49 19.66
CA SER A 95 -11.83 -38.93 19.52
C SER A 95 -11.78 -37.90 18.41
N MET A 96 -10.79 -37.00 18.45
CA MET A 96 -10.52 -36.02 17.40
C MET A 96 -9.03 -35.91 17.09
N ARG A 97 -8.69 -35.50 15.86
CA ARG A 97 -7.34 -35.08 15.45
C ARG A 97 -7.44 -33.82 14.61
N GLY A 98 -6.47 -32.91 14.73
CA GLY A 98 -6.48 -31.61 14.06
C GLY A 98 -7.33 -30.54 14.75
N ALA A 99 -8.30 -30.92 15.59
CA ALA A 99 -9.14 -30.00 16.35
C ALA A 99 -9.46 -30.57 17.75
N LEU A 100 -10.00 -29.72 18.63
CA LEU A 100 -10.38 -30.05 20.00
C LEU A 100 -11.81 -29.56 20.29
N ALA A 101 -12.58 -30.33 21.07
CA ALA A 101 -13.85 -29.88 21.61
C ALA A 101 -13.58 -28.99 22.83
N VAL A 102 -14.22 -27.82 22.89
CA VAL A 102 -14.00 -26.84 23.97
C VAL A 102 -14.46 -27.41 25.32
N GLU A 103 -15.52 -28.20 25.32
CA GLU A 103 -16.12 -28.79 26.52
C GLU A 103 -16.40 -30.28 26.35
N GLN A 104 -16.11 -31.07 27.38
CA GLN A 104 -16.39 -32.50 27.42
C GLN A 104 -17.80 -32.83 27.96
N SER A 105 -18.35 -32.00 28.87
CA SER A 105 -19.54 -32.30 29.71
C SER A 105 -19.32 -33.48 30.69
N ASP A 106 -20.29 -33.75 31.57
CA ASP A 106 -20.24 -34.90 32.49
C ASP A 106 -20.58 -36.21 31.75
N CYS A 107 -19.53 -36.92 31.32
CA CYS A 107 -19.64 -38.19 30.62
C CYS A 107 -19.57 -39.42 31.53
N SER A 108 -19.89 -39.28 32.84
CA SER A 108 -19.76 -40.37 33.83
C SER A 108 -20.56 -41.63 33.46
N VAL A 109 -21.70 -41.47 32.77
CA VAL A 109 -22.54 -42.58 32.28
C VAL A 109 -21.77 -43.55 31.38
N PHE A 110 -20.74 -43.08 30.67
CA PHE A 110 -19.93 -43.90 29.76
C PHE A 110 -18.83 -44.70 30.47
N ARG A 111 -18.38 -44.24 31.64
CA ARG A 111 -17.35 -44.94 32.44
C ARG A 111 -17.88 -46.19 33.14
N ILE A 112 -19.20 -46.27 33.35
CA ILE A 112 -19.86 -47.38 34.07
C ILE A 112 -19.76 -48.70 33.29
N ASN A 113 -19.55 -48.66 31.97
CA ASN A 113 -19.56 -49.83 31.08
C ASN A 113 -18.15 -50.30 30.64
N ASN A 114 -17.09 -50.13 31.45
CA ASN A 114 -15.68 -50.48 31.12
C ASN A 114 -15.10 -49.76 29.88
N GLY A 115 -15.71 -48.67 29.43
CA GLY A 115 -15.21 -47.84 28.33
C GLY A 115 -14.41 -46.63 28.82
N SER A 116 -13.44 -46.18 28.03
CA SER A 116 -12.86 -44.85 28.20
C SER A 116 -13.93 -43.78 27.96
N ALA A 117 -13.90 -42.71 28.76
CA ALA A 117 -14.82 -41.59 28.56
C ALA A 117 -14.62 -41.00 27.15
N PRO A 118 -15.72 -40.69 26.42
CA PRO A 118 -15.61 -40.05 25.12
C PRO A 118 -14.95 -38.68 25.24
N HIS A 119 -14.29 -38.24 24.17
CA HIS A 119 -13.69 -36.90 24.05
C HIS A 119 -14.68 -35.78 24.39
N SER A 120 -15.94 -35.91 23.95
CA SER A 120 -17.04 -35.05 24.39
C SER A 120 -18.38 -35.78 24.25
N CYS A 121 -19.22 -35.69 25.27
CA CYS A 121 -20.60 -36.19 25.24
C CYS A 121 -21.63 -35.05 25.25
N LYS A 122 -21.19 -33.80 25.01
CA LYS A 122 -22.10 -32.66 24.88
C LYS A 122 -22.99 -32.84 23.65
N ARG A 123 -24.29 -32.55 23.79
CA ARG A 123 -25.27 -32.65 22.70
C ARG A 123 -25.03 -31.61 21.61
N ASP A 124 -24.53 -30.45 22.01
CA ASP A 124 -24.23 -29.28 21.21
C ASP A 124 -22.73 -28.93 21.33
N PRO A 125 -21.82 -29.77 20.81
CA PRO A 125 -20.39 -29.52 20.94
C PRO A 125 -19.98 -28.27 20.15
N THR A 126 -18.96 -27.58 20.65
CA THR A 126 -18.21 -26.57 19.90
C THR A 126 -16.77 -27.03 19.81
N VAL A 127 -16.18 -26.95 18.62
CA VAL A 127 -14.81 -27.40 18.35
C VAL A 127 -13.99 -26.27 17.76
N VAL A 128 -12.70 -26.28 18.07
CA VAL A 128 -11.71 -25.30 17.65
C VAL A 128 -10.49 -26.01 17.08
N ASP A 129 -9.81 -25.35 16.14
CA ASP A 129 -8.57 -25.84 15.56
C ASP A 129 -7.47 -25.95 16.62
N LEU A 130 -6.52 -26.85 16.40
CA LEU A 130 -5.32 -26.92 17.25
C LEU A 130 -4.33 -25.81 16.90
N LEU A 131 -3.48 -25.46 17.88
CA LEU A 131 -2.40 -24.50 17.69
C LEU A 131 -1.28 -25.10 16.81
N PRO A 132 -0.47 -24.24 16.13
CA PRO A 132 0.74 -24.68 15.46
C PRO A 132 1.72 -25.38 16.41
N GLY A 133 2.46 -26.38 15.91
CA GLY A 133 3.50 -27.08 16.68
C GLY A 133 3.02 -28.30 17.47
N VAL A 134 1.78 -28.75 17.28
CA VAL A 134 1.30 -30.02 17.84
C VAL A 134 2.04 -31.24 17.26
N PRO A 135 2.25 -32.31 18.05
CA PRO A 135 2.79 -33.60 17.60
C PRO A 135 2.13 -34.17 16.33
N ASP A 136 2.91 -34.85 15.50
CA ASP A 136 2.47 -35.35 14.19
C ASP A 136 1.32 -36.35 14.25
N ASP A 137 1.17 -37.09 15.34
CA ASP A 137 0.06 -38.03 15.57
C ASP A 137 -1.29 -37.31 15.77
N MET A 138 -1.27 -36.05 16.18
CA MET A 138 -2.45 -35.20 16.33
C MET A 138 -2.73 -34.35 15.09
N ARG A 139 -1.86 -34.36 14.08
CA ARG A 139 -1.99 -33.55 12.86
C ARG A 139 -2.83 -34.25 11.79
N VAL A 140 -3.54 -33.44 11.02
CA VAL A 140 -4.29 -33.83 9.83
C VAL A 140 -3.91 -32.85 8.71
N ALA A 141 -4.12 -33.23 7.45
CA ALA A 141 -3.91 -32.33 6.32
C ALA A 141 -4.66 -31.01 6.54
N ASN A 142 -4.04 -29.87 6.20
CA ASN A 142 -4.63 -28.54 6.32
C ASN A 142 -5.02 -28.10 7.76
N CYS A 143 -4.61 -28.83 8.80
CA CYS A 143 -4.49 -28.29 10.17
C CYS A 143 -3.03 -27.82 10.38
N CYS A 144 -2.62 -27.19 11.47
CA CYS A 144 -3.31 -26.79 12.68
C CYS A 144 -2.84 -25.33 12.87
N ARG A 145 -3.67 -24.38 12.45
CA ARG A 145 -3.28 -22.99 12.23
C ARG A 145 -3.98 -22.06 13.21
N ALA A 146 -4.30 -22.54 14.41
CA ALA A 146 -5.05 -21.79 15.42
C ALA A 146 -6.35 -21.19 14.84
N GLY A 147 -6.99 -21.93 13.92
CA GLY A 147 -8.26 -21.59 13.30
C GLY A 147 -8.15 -20.50 12.25
N SER A 148 -6.93 -20.14 11.80
CA SER A 148 -6.74 -19.23 10.67
C SER A 148 -7.22 -19.89 9.37
N LEU A 149 -8.03 -19.17 8.61
CA LEU A 149 -8.59 -19.62 7.34
C LEU A 149 -8.55 -18.49 6.31
N SER A 150 -7.63 -18.58 5.37
CA SER A 150 -7.35 -17.51 4.41
C SER A 150 -8.46 -17.37 3.37
N ALA A 151 -8.57 -16.19 2.75
CA ALA A 151 -9.49 -15.96 1.64
C ALA A 151 -8.97 -16.71 0.40
N SER A 152 -9.87 -17.31 -0.38
CA SER A 152 -9.49 -18.16 -1.53
C SER A 152 -8.67 -17.41 -2.57
N SER A 153 -8.90 -16.10 -2.71
CA SER A 153 -8.21 -15.29 -3.72
C SER A 153 -6.85 -14.78 -3.26
N GLN A 154 -6.59 -14.71 -1.96
CA GLN A 154 -5.34 -14.27 -1.35
C GLN A 154 -4.35 -15.43 -1.15
N ASP A 155 -4.83 -16.54 -0.59
CA ASP A 155 -4.02 -17.75 -0.38
C ASP A 155 -4.90 -19.01 -0.53
N PRO A 156 -5.05 -19.53 -1.76
CA PRO A 156 -5.84 -20.72 -2.03
C PRO A 156 -5.35 -21.96 -1.27
N ALA A 157 -4.05 -22.04 -0.93
CA ALA A 157 -3.47 -23.20 -0.26
C ALA A 157 -3.88 -23.27 1.21
N ASN A 158 -4.10 -22.11 1.84
CA ASN A 158 -4.54 -22.00 3.24
C ASN A 158 -6.03 -21.66 3.40
N ALA A 159 -6.80 -21.66 2.30
CA ALA A 159 -8.25 -21.44 2.28
C ALA A 159 -9.08 -22.66 2.72
N ALA A 160 -8.44 -23.75 3.14
CA ALA A 160 -9.10 -24.92 3.71
C ALA A 160 -8.50 -25.28 5.06
N ALA A 161 -9.33 -25.61 6.06
CA ALA A 161 -8.90 -26.19 7.34
C ALA A 161 -9.63 -27.50 7.57
N SER A 162 -8.94 -28.53 8.10
CA SER A 162 -9.59 -29.84 8.30
C SER A 162 -9.23 -30.50 9.62
N PHE A 163 -10.15 -31.31 10.12
CA PHE A 163 -9.96 -32.16 11.29
C PHE A 163 -10.65 -33.50 11.09
N GLN A 164 -10.15 -34.52 11.77
CA GLN A 164 -10.76 -35.84 11.80
C GLN A 164 -11.56 -36.02 13.08
N ILE A 165 -12.75 -36.62 12.97
CA ILE A 165 -13.65 -36.90 14.08
C ILE A 165 -14.12 -38.35 14.04
N THR A 166 -14.06 -39.02 15.19
CA THR A 166 -14.69 -40.33 15.39
C THR A 166 -15.98 -40.12 16.18
N VAL A 167 -17.11 -40.44 15.56
CA VAL A 167 -18.43 -40.29 16.15
C VAL A 167 -18.93 -41.66 16.61
N GLY A 168 -19.37 -41.75 17.86
CA GLY A 168 -19.98 -42.94 18.45
C GLY A 168 -21.46 -42.74 18.72
N LEU A 169 -22.16 -43.83 19.03
CA LEU A 169 -23.62 -43.88 19.17
C LEU A 169 -24.38 -43.26 17.98
N ALA A 170 -23.81 -43.41 16.79
CA ALA A 170 -24.38 -42.97 15.53
C ALA A 170 -24.75 -44.17 14.65
N GLY A 171 -25.45 -43.91 13.54
CA GLY A 171 -25.67 -44.93 12.52
C GLY A 171 -24.35 -45.46 11.93
N SER A 172 -24.33 -46.75 11.59
CA SER A 172 -23.18 -47.45 10.98
C SER A 172 -23.38 -47.73 9.48
N SER A 173 -24.35 -47.05 8.86
CA SER A 173 -24.64 -47.13 7.42
C SER A 173 -25.23 -45.82 6.90
N ASN A 174 -25.23 -45.67 5.58
CA ASN A 174 -25.84 -44.52 4.88
C ASN A 174 -27.34 -44.32 5.18
N SER A 175 -28.08 -45.39 5.50
CA SER A 175 -29.50 -45.35 5.83
C SER A 175 -29.79 -45.03 7.29
N THR A 176 -28.82 -45.29 8.18
CA THR A 176 -28.98 -45.13 9.64
C THR A 176 -28.40 -43.82 10.16
N VAL A 177 -27.38 -43.26 9.50
CA VAL A 177 -26.82 -41.96 9.90
C VAL A 177 -27.85 -40.84 9.76
N ARG A 178 -27.98 -40.04 10.82
CA ARG A 178 -28.75 -38.80 10.83
C ARG A 178 -27.81 -37.62 10.80
N LEU A 179 -28.13 -36.63 9.97
CA LEU A 179 -27.29 -35.45 9.80
C LEU A 179 -27.45 -34.52 11.02
N PRO A 180 -26.34 -33.95 11.55
CA PRO A 180 -26.42 -32.95 12.60
C PRO A 180 -27.24 -31.72 12.18
N ARG A 181 -27.71 -30.96 13.17
CA ARG A 181 -28.58 -29.79 12.98
C ARG A 181 -27.98 -28.56 13.64
N ASN A 182 -28.53 -27.39 13.33
CA ASN A 182 -28.19 -26.12 13.97
C ASN A 182 -26.67 -25.86 13.99
N PHE A 183 -26.05 -25.90 12.81
CA PHE A 183 -24.65 -25.55 12.69
C PHE A 183 -24.46 -24.07 13.02
N SER A 184 -23.40 -23.76 13.74
CA SER A 184 -22.96 -22.40 14.07
C SER A 184 -21.49 -22.25 13.74
N LEU A 185 -21.13 -21.19 13.03
CA LEU A 185 -19.74 -20.84 12.75
C LEU A 185 -19.39 -19.55 13.47
N GLY A 186 -18.68 -19.67 14.58
CA GLY A 186 -18.05 -18.55 15.27
C GLY A 186 -16.73 -18.22 14.60
N ALA A 187 -16.71 -17.25 13.70
CA ALA A 187 -15.50 -16.49 13.42
C ALA A 187 -15.44 -15.31 14.43
N PRO A 188 -14.40 -14.48 14.48
CA PRO A 188 -14.44 -13.28 15.30
C PRO A 188 -15.70 -12.44 14.98
N GLY A 189 -16.65 -12.41 15.93
CA GLY A 189 -17.98 -11.78 15.76
C GLY A 189 -19.10 -12.72 15.28
N PRO A 190 -20.38 -12.34 15.44
CA PRO A 190 -21.54 -13.18 15.11
C PRO A 190 -21.94 -13.16 13.62
N GLY A 191 -21.02 -12.87 12.71
CA GLY A 191 -21.32 -12.53 11.31
C GLY A 191 -21.79 -13.67 10.41
N TYR A 192 -21.57 -14.93 10.77
CA TYR A 192 -21.90 -16.08 9.92
C TYR A 192 -23.22 -16.74 10.33
N THR A 193 -24.04 -17.04 9.33
CA THR A 193 -25.25 -17.85 9.48
C THR A 193 -25.11 -19.11 8.63
N CYS A 194 -25.29 -20.28 9.24
CA CYS A 194 -25.17 -21.56 8.56
C CYS A 194 -26.53 -22.16 8.22
N GLY A 195 -26.63 -22.74 7.01
CA GLY A 195 -27.79 -23.49 6.57
C GLY A 195 -27.90 -24.88 7.21
N ARG A 196 -28.87 -25.66 6.72
CA ARG A 196 -29.00 -27.08 7.06
C ARG A 196 -27.96 -27.91 6.32
N ALA A 197 -27.59 -29.05 6.89
CA ALA A 197 -26.76 -30.05 6.22
C ALA A 197 -27.52 -30.71 5.06
N VAL A 198 -26.87 -30.83 3.90
CA VAL A 198 -27.44 -31.39 2.67
C VAL A 198 -26.51 -32.49 2.14
N VAL A 199 -27.04 -33.69 1.92
CA VAL A 199 -26.28 -34.80 1.34
C VAL A 199 -25.92 -34.45 -0.11
N VAL A 200 -24.65 -34.60 -0.45
CA VAL A 200 -24.10 -34.36 -1.79
C VAL A 200 -23.44 -35.62 -2.32
N ARG A 201 -22.92 -35.56 -3.56
CA ARG A 201 -22.16 -36.68 -4.13
C ARG A 201 -20.92 -36.97 -3.27
N PRO A 202 -20.59 -38.24 -2.99
CA PRO A 202 -19.47 -38.54 -2.12
C PRO A 202 -18.12 -38.10 -2.71
N SER A 203 -17.31 -37.45 -1.89
CA SER A 203 -16.00 -36.89 -2.27
C SER A 203 -15.01 -37.95 -2.73
N MET A 204 -14.13 -37.56 -3.66
CA MET A 204 -13.07 -38.40 -4.21
C MET A 204 -11.71 -37.86 -3.74
N PHE A 205 -10.87 -38.74 -3.20
CA PHE A 205 -9.53 -38.43 -2.69
C PHE A 205 -8.49 -39.16 -3.51
N PHE A 206 -7.58 -38.40 -4.11
CA PHE A 206 -6.46 -38.91 -4.89
C PHE A 206 -5.24 -39.06 -3.97
N SER A 207 -4.51 -40.17 -4.09
CA SER A 207 -3.22 -40.31 -3.43
C SER A 207 -2.21 -39.29 -3.99
N GLN A 208 -1.17 -38.98 -3.22
CA GLN A 208 -0.16 -37.99 -3.62
C GLN A 208 0.54 -38.35 -4.95
N ASP A 209 0.67 -39.63 -5.27
CA ASP A 209 1.20 -40.14 -6.54
C ASP A 209 0.15 -40.22 -7.67
N GLY A 210 -1.11 -39.85 -7.38
CA GLY A 210 -2.24 -39.88 -8.31
C GLY A 210 -2.74 -41.27 -8.70
N ARG A 211 -2.16 -42.35 -8.15
CA ARG A 211 -2.42 -43.73 -8.60
C ARG A 211 -3.61 -44.40 -7.92
N ARG A 212 -3.99 -43.94 -6.73
CA ARG A 212 -5.13 -44.46 -5.98
C ARG A 212 -6.19 -43.38 -5.82
N VAL A 213 -7.43 -43.77 -6.05
CA VAL A 213 -8.59 -42.95 -5.78
C VAL A 213 -9.42 -43.66 -4.72
N THR A 214 -9.70 -42.97 -3.62
CA THR A 214 -10.60 -43.44 -2.57
C THR A 214 -11.81 -42.52 -2.51
N GLN A 215 -12.97 -43.06 -2.17
CA GLN A 215 -14.22 -42.30 -2.12
C GLN A 215 -14.75 -42.30 -0.69
N ALA A 216 -15.31 -41.17 -0.26
CA ALA A 216 -16.11 -41.12 0.96
C ALA A 216 -17.32 -42.05 0.83
N LEU A 217 -17.72 -42.67 1.94
CA LEU A 217 -18.92 -43.53 1.98
C LEU A 217 -20.20 -42.70 1.97
N MET A 218 -20.14 -41.47 2.49
CA MET A 218 -21.21 -40.49 2.51
C MET A 218 -20.61 -39.09 2.68
N THR A 219 -21.12 -38.10 1.94
CA THR A 219 -20.71 -36.70 2.09
C THR A 219 -21.94 -35.81 2.24
N TRP A 220 -21.85 -34.83 3.14
CA TRP A 220 -22.80 -33.72 3.17
C TRP A 220 -22.10 -32.39 3.36
N ASP A 221 -22.74 -31.34 2.86
CA ASP A 221 -22.26 -29.97 2.93
C ASP A 221 -23.18 -29.13 3.81
N VAL A 222 -22.58 -28.20 4.54
CA VAL A 222 -23.25 -27.11 5.24
C VAL A 222 -22.65 -25.81 4.71
N ILE A 223 -23.49 -24.93 4.20
CA ILE A 223 -23.07 -23.64 3.67
C ILE A 223 -23.33 -22.57 4.72
N CYS A 224 -22.28 -21.82 5.08
CA CYS A 224 -22.35 -20.66 5.95
C CYS A 224 -22.09 -19.40 5.14
N THR A 225 -22.99 -18.44 5.23
CA THR A 225 -22.89 -17.14 4.56
C THR A 225 -22.63 -16.05 5.59
N TYR A 226 -21.89 -15.01 5.16
CA TYR A 226 -21.53 -13.90 6.03
C TYR A 226 -22.49 -12.73 5.84
N SER A 227 -22.89 -12.10 6.95
CA SER A 227 -23.70 -10.89 6.98
C SER A 227 -22.93 -9.78 7.68
N GLN A 228 -22.65 -8.70 6.95
CA GLN A 228 -22.04 -7.49 7.51
C GLN A 228 -22.94 -6.87 8.60
N PHE A 229 -24.27 -6.91 8.42
CA PHE A 229 -25.23 -6.32 9.36
C PHE A 229 -25.28 -7.06 10.70
N LEU A 230 -25.12 -8.40 10.67
CA LEU A 230 -25.06 -9.21 11.89
C LEU A 230 -23.68 -9.11 12.56
N ALA A 231 -22.61 -9.06 11.77
CA ALA A 231 -21.23 -9.10 12.27
C ALA A 231 -20.86 -7.92 13.18
N SER A 232 -21.16 -6.69 12.76
CA SER A 232 -20.93 -5.50 13.57
C SER A 232 -21.82 -4.35 13.12
N LYS A 233 -22.38 -3.63 14.10
CA LYS A 233 -23.09 -2.36 13.87
C LYS A 233 -22.17 -1.16 13.76
N VAL A 234 -20.91 -1.31 14.20
CA VAL A 234 -19.90 -0.26 14.15
C VAL A 234 -18.82 -0.62 13.13
N PRO A 235 -18.41 0.31 12.25
CA PRO A 235 -17.31 0.09 11.31
C PRO A 235 -15.99 -0.25 12.01
N SER A 236 -15.10 -0.98 11.33
CA SER A 236 -13.80 -1.39 11.88
C SER A 236 -12.61 -0.55 11.38
N CYS A 237 -12.84 0.34 10.41
CA CYS A 237 -11.79 1.15 9.78
C CYS A 237 -12.28 2.54 9.34
N CYS A 238 -11.33 3.47 9.27
CA CYS A 238 -11.50 4.82 8.74
C CYS A 238 -10.47 5.10 7.65
N VAL A 239 -10.90 5.69 6.54
CA VAL A 239 -10.04 6.18 5.46
C VAL A 239 -9.82 7.68 5.61
N LEU A 240 -8.56 8.09 5.65
CA LEU A 240 -8.12 9.47 5.51
C LEU A 240 -7.72 9.69 4.07
N SER A 241 -8.06 10.84 3.50
CA SER A 241 -7.74 11.14 2.10
C SER A 241 -7.00 12.46 2.02
N SER A 242 -5.86 12.47 1.35
CA SER A 242 -5.01 13.66 1.23
C SER A 242 -4.50 13.83 -0.19
N PHE A 243 -4.18 15.07 -0.56
CA PHE A 243 -3.68 15.42 -1.89
C PHE A 243 -2.51 16.40 -1.80
N ASP A 244 -1.39 16.11 -2.47
CA ASP A 244 -0.20 16.98 -2.62
C ASP A 244 0.24 17.71 -1.31
N SER A 245 0.05 17.05 -0.16
CA SER A 245 0.47 17.39 1.21
C SER A 245 -0.25 18.50 2.00
N ASP A 246 -1.11 19.35 1.42
CA ASP A 246 -1.58 20.56 2.12
C ASP A 246 -2.83 20.38 3.02
N LYS A 247 -3.71 19.39 2.73
CA LYS A 247 -4.93 19.10 3.53
C LYS A 247 -5.31 17.62 3.53
N THR A 248 -5.63 17.10 4.71
CA THR A 248 -6.18 15.74 4.91
C THR A 248 -7.66 15.81 5.25
N ALA A 249 -8.49 15.17 4.43
CA ALA A 249 -9.88 14.86 4.72
C ALA A 249 -9.94 13.69 5.70
N ASN A 250 -10.43 13.93 6.91
CA ASN A 250 -10.58 12.92 7.93
C ASN A 250 -12.02 12.35 7.94
N CYS A 251 -12.18 11.13 8.45
CA CYS A 251 -13.52 10.62 8.75
C CYS A 251 -14.23 11.50 9.81
N PRO A 252 -15.56 11.50 9.82
CA PRO A 252 -16.33 12.10 10.90
C PRO A 252 -15.89 11.63 12.30
N THR A 253 -16.02 12.50 13.29
CA THR A 253 -15.75 12.15 14.68
C THR A 253 -16.65 11.00 15.12
N CYS A 254 -16.12 10.07 15.90
CA CYS A 254 -16.86 8.90 16.40
C CYS A 254 -17.43 7.97 15.32
N SER A 255 -16.83 7.94 14.12
CA SER A 255 -17.22 7.04 13.01
C SER A 255 -17.36 5.57 13.42
N CYS A 256 -16.51 5.08 14.32
CA CYS A 256 -16.53 3.69 14.80
C CYS A 256 -17.17 3.53 16.20
N GLY A 257 -17.97 4.53 16.60
CA GLY A 257 -18.78 4.50 17.82
C GLY A 257 -18.06 5.07 19.05
N CYS A 258 -18.57 6.19 19.58
CA CYS A 258 -18.23 6.67 20.92
C CYS A 258 -19.32 6.23 21.90
N ARG A 259 -18.95 5.63 23.04
CA ARG A 259 -19.91 5.26 24.09
C ARG A 259 -20.20 6.45 25.00
N ASN A 260 -21.47 6.70 25.30
CA ASN A 260 -21.88 7.67 26.32
C ASN A 260 -21.43 7.22 27.73
N ASP A 261 -21.16 8.19 28.60
CA ASP A 261 -20.39 8.13 29.87
C ASP A 261 -20.81 7.11 30.97
N ASN A 262 -21.75 6.19 30.73
CA ASN A 262 -22.25 5.26 31.77
C ASN A 262 -21.76 3.80 31.65
N ALA A 263 -20.61 3.54 31.02
CA ALA A 263 -20.00 2.20 31.04
C ALA A 263 -18.51 2.23 31.36
N THR A 264 -18.15 1.57 32.46
CA THR A 264 -16.84 1.43 33.10
C THR A 264 -15.84 0.56 32.33
N THR A 265 -15.79 0.62 30.99
CA THR A 265 -14.78 -0.10 30.19
C THR A 265 -14.23 0.74 29.02
N GLY A 266 -12.98 1.21 29.17
CA GLY A 266 -12.05 1.49 28.06
C GLY A 266 -12.25 2.77 27.24
N LYS A 267 -11.85 3.93 27.79
CA LYS A 267 -11.86 5.27 27.17
C LYS A 267 -10.89 5.49 25.98
N CYS A 268 -10.41 4.45 25.27
CA CYS A 268 -9.18 4.47 24.45
C CYS A 268 -7.90 4.82 25.23
N VAL A 269 -6.74 4.43 24.68
CA VAL A 269 -5.42 4.65 25.29
C VAL A 269 -4.72 5.80 24.59
N LYS A 270 -4.19 6.75 25.37
CA LYS A 270 -3.37 7.84 24.84
C LYS A 270 -2.01 7.30 24.39
N LYS A 271 -1.50 7.83 23.28
CA LYS A 271 -0.26 7.40 22.59
C LYS A 271 0.98 7.25 23.50
N ASN A 272 1.06 8.02 24.60
CA ASN A 272 2.20 8.03 25.54
C ASN A 272 1.77 7.67 26.98
N ALA A 273 0.82 6.76 27.16
CA ALA A 273 0.40 6.34 28.50
C ALA A 273 1.54 5.57 29.22
N PRO A 274 1.95 5.96 30.44
CA PRO A 274 3.04 5.31 31.17
C PRO A 274 2.75 3.85 31.53
N ASP A 275 1.46 3.49 31.65
CA ASP A 275 0.98 2.16 32.04
C ASP A 275 0.50 1.31 30.85
N LEU A 276 0.94 1.60 29.62
CA LEU A 276 0.42 0.95 28.41
C LEU A 276 0.44 -0.59 28.48
N GLN A 277 1.54 -1.18 28.96
CA GLN A 277 1.69 -2.64 29.04
C GLN A 277 0.80 -3.29 30.11
N SER A 278 0.51 -2.61 31.22
CA SER A 278 -0.40 -3.14 32.24
C SER A 278 -1.86 -3.03 31.78
N ILE A 279 -2.21 -2.03 30.98
CA ILE A 279 -3.54 -1.86 30.37
C ILE A 279 -3.81 -2.92 29.29
N ILE A 280 -2.83 -3.21 28.44
CA ILE A 280 -2.90 -4.28 27.43
C ILE A 280 -3.15 -5.63 28.10
N ASN A 281 -2.42 -5.91 29.18
CA ASN A 281 -2.51 -7.15 29.96
C ASN A 281 -3.65 -7.17 31.00
N GLY A 282 -4.45 -6.10 31.09
CA GLY A 282 -5.50 -5.95 32.09
C GLY A 282 -6.72 -6.86 31.89
N PRO A 283 -7.70 -6.79 32.81
CA PRO A 283 -8.95 -7.53 32.70
C PRO A 283 -9.67 -7.14 31.40
N GLY A 284 -9.84 -8.10 30.50
CA GLY A 284 -10.35 -7.89 29.14
C GLY A 284 -9.37 -8.27 28.02
N ARG A 285 -8.12 -8.66 28.31
CA ARG A 285 -7.22 -9.29 27.31
C ARG A 285 -7.86 -10.51 26.63
N TRP A 286 -8.73 -11.21 27.35
CA TRP A 286 -9.44 -12.40 26.89
C TRP A 286 -10.83 -12.11 26.31
N THR A 287 -11.32 -10.88 26.45
CA THR A 287 -12.54 -10.42 25.79
C THR A 287 -12.15 -9.82 24.46
N TRP A 288 -12.77 -10.23 23.35
CA TRP A 288 -12.53 -9.73 21.98
C TRP A 288 -12.82 -8.23 21.79
N GLU A 289 -13.00 -7.48 22.88
CA GLU A 289 -13.20 -6.05 22.88
C GLU A 289 -11.91 -5.33 22.44
N PRO A 290 -11.99 -4.48 21.40
CA PRO A 290 -10.84 -3.76 20.88
C PRO A 290 -10.30 -2.75 21.92
N LEU A 291 -8.98 -2.69 22.07
CA LEU A 291 -8.31 -1.68 22.89
C LEU A 291 -7.66 -0.65 21.98
N LEU A 292 -8.35 0.47 21.78
CA LEU A 292 -8.00 1.43 20.74
C LEU A 292 -7.04 2.51 21.22
N GLN A 293 -6.16 2.98 20.32
CA GLN A 293 -5.49 4.26 20.46
C GLN A 293 -6.50 5.39 20.25
N CYS A 294 -6.41 6.43 21.08
CA CYS A 294 -7.31 7.57 20.96
C CYS A 294 -7.10 8.35 19.66
N THR A 295 -8.15 8.40 18.85
CA THR A 295 -8.26 9.25 17.64
C THR A 295 -9.66 9.87 17.57
N PRO A 296 -9.87 10.94 16.79
CA PRO A 296 -11.19 11.55 16.64
C PRO A 296 -12.26 10.58 16.10
N HIS A 297 -11.87 9.65 15.22
CA HIS A 297 -12.79 8.70 14.57
C HIS A 297 -13.00 7.40 15.37
N MET A 298 -12.11 7.08 16.33
CA MET A 298 -12.19 5.92 17.23
C MET A 298 -12.24 4.57 16.51
N CYS A 299 -11.54 4.43 15.37
CA CYS A 299 -11.53 3.19 14.59
C CYS A 299 -10.31 2.31 14.89
N PRO A 300 -10.48 0.97 14.94
CA PRO A 300 -9.37 0.00 15.06
C PRO A 300 -8.28 0.12 14.02
N VAL A 301 -8.63 0.47 12.78
CA VAL A 301 -7.68 0.61 11.68
C VAL A 301 -7.86 1.95 11.01
N GLN A 302 -6.74 2.56 10.63
CA GLN A 302 -6.70 3.79 9.86
C GLN A 302 -5.98 3.54 8.55
N ILE A 303 -6.59 3.99 7.45
CA ILE A 303 -6.04 3.87 6.10
C ILE A 303 -5.80 5.28 5.59
N ASN A 304 -4.55 5.65 5.31
CA ASN A 304 -4.25 6.91 4.63
C ASN A 304 -4.16 6.66 3.13
N TRP A 305 -5.04 7.30 2.36
CA TRP A 305 -5.04 7.32 0.91
C TRP A 305 -4.47 8.66 0.44
N HIS A 306 -3.18 8.69 0.15
CA HIS A 306 -2.46 9.90 -0.23
C HIS A 306 -2.26 9.94 -1.74
N LEU A 307 -2.88 10.92 -2.38
CA LEU A 307 -2.84 11.11 -3.82
C LEU A 307 -1.80 12.19 -4.18
N GLU A 308 -0.90 11.87 -5.09
CA GLU A 308 0.15 12.75 -5.60
C GLU A 308 0.08 12.83 -7.13
N HIS A 309 0.30 14.03 -7.68
CA HIS A 309 0.55 14.15 -9.12
C HIS A 309 1.82 13.38 -9.49
N LYS A 310 1.72 12.48 -10.48
CA LYS A 310 2.89 11.79 -11.04
C LYS A 310 3.30 12.39 -12.38
N ASP A 311 2.38 12.44 -13.32
CA ASP A 311 2.59 13.02 -14.65
C ASP A 311 1.23 13.43 -15.26
N LYS A 312 1.20 13.83 -16.54
CA LYS A 312 -0.03 14.24 -17.24
C LYS A 312 -1.05 13.11 -17.38
N GLU A 313 -0.60 11.85 -17.39
CA GLU A 313 -1.42 10.67 -17.64
C GLU A 313 -1.62 9.79 -16.41
N HIS A 314 -0.87 10.00 -15.33
CA HIS A 314 -0.89 9.13 -14.15
C HIS A 314 -0.97 9.89 -12.84
N TRP A 315 -1.64 9.24 -11.89
CA TRP A 315 -1.63 9.51 -10.46
C TRP A 315 -0.67 8.56 -9.75
N ARG A 316 0.02 9.05 -8.72
CA ARG A 316 0.68 8.21 -7.73
C ARG A 316 -0.17 8.20 -6.47
N VAL A 317 -0.52 7.02 -5.99
CA VAL A 317 -1.29 6.83 -4.77
C VAL A 317 -0.41 6.14 -3.75
N LYS A 318 -0.06 6.80 -2.65
CA LYS A 318 0.60 6.18 -1.50
C LYS A 318 -0.48 5.73 -0.51
N ILE A 319 -0.46 4.45 -0.17
CA ILE A 319 -1.41 3.86 0.77
C ILE A 319 -0.64 3.45 2.02
N THR A 320 -1.10 3.92 3.18
CA THR A 320 -0.59 3.53 4.49
C THR A 320 -1.73 2.92 5.30
N VAL A 321 -1.57 1.69 5.77
CA VAL A 321 -2.53 1.03 6.66
C VAL A 321 -1.90 0.95 8.04
N THR A 322 -2.55 1.55 9.04
CA THR A 322 -2.07 1.63 10.43
C THR A 322 -3.02 0.87 11.35
N ASN A 323 -2.48 -0.05 12.14
CA ASN A 323 -3.23 -0.69 13.21
C ASN A 323 -3.26 0.22 14.45
N LEU A 324 -4.45 0.51 14.96
CA LEU A 324 -4.68 1.31 16.15
C LEU A 324 -5.26 0.48 17.31
N ASN A 325 -5.34 -0.83 17.18
CA ASN A 325 -5.85 -1.76 18.17
C ASN A 325 -4.73 -2.51 18.88
N TYR A 326 -4.45 -2.13 20.12
CA TYR A 326 -3.37 -2.71 20.93
C TYR A 326 -3.57 -4.19 21.31
N ARG A 327 -4.78 -4.74 21.13
CA ARG A 327 -5.09 -6.14 21.47
C ARG A 327 -5.25 -7.04 20.25
N MET A 328 -5.23 -6.49 19.04
CA MET A 328 -5.42 -7.26 17.81
C MET A 328 -4.23 -7.09 16.89
N ASN A 329 -3.80 -8.22 16.35
CA ASN A 329 -2.74 -8.31 15.36
C ASN A 329 -3.36 -8.79 14.07
N HIS A 330 -3.05 -8.14 12.95
CA HIS A 330 -3.56 -8.54 11.65
C HIS A 330 -2.46 -9.28 10.88
N SER A 331 -2.50 -10.61 10.94
CA SER A 331 -1.49 -11.49 10.34
C SER A 331 -1.71 -11.83 8.86
N GLU A 332 -2.88 -11.51 8.30
CA GLU A 332 -3.21 -11.78 6.89
C GLU A 332 -4.03 -10.64 6.27
N TRP A 333 -3.72 -9.39 6.67
CA TRP A 333 -4.53 -8.24 6.29
C TRP A 333 -4.69 -8.08 4.78
N ASN A 334 -5.84 -7.59 4.36
CA ASN A 334 -6.08 -7.18 2.97
C ASN A 334 -6.95 -5.93 2.91
N LEU A 335 -6.87 -5.25 1.78
CA LEU A 335 -7.63 -4.04 1.49
C LEU A 335 -8.24 -4.18 0.11
N VAL A 336 -9.57 -4.07 0.04
CA VAL A 336 -10.33 -4.06 -1.22
C VAL A 336 -10.85 -2.66 -1.47
N PHE A 337 -10.79 -2.18 -2.70
CA PHE A 337 -11.29 -0.85 -3.06
C PHE A 337 -12.08 -0.89 -4.37
N GLN A 338 -13.16 -0.10 -4.42
CA GLN A 338 -14.08 -0.05 -5.55
C GLN A 338 -14.26 1.36 -6.10
N PRO A 339 -14.59 1.44 -7.39
CA PRO A 339 -13.60 1.68 -8.43
C PRO A 339 -12.80 2.96 -8.16
N LEU A 340 -11.56 2.94 -8.60
CA LEU A 340 -10.90 4.15 -9.08
C LEU A 340 -11.36 4.23 -10.53
N ASN A 341 -11.93 5.34 -11.00
CA ASN A 341 -12.28 5.48 -12.42
C ASN A 341 -10.98 5.66 -13.24
N SER A 342 -10.04 4.72 -13.14
CA SER A 342 -8.63 4.87 -13.50
C SER A 342 -7.97 3.47 -13.50
N ASP A 343 -7.19 3.15 -14.53
CA ASP A 343 -6.55 1.84 -14.68
C ASP A 343 -5.26 1.77 -13.85
N ILE A 344 -5.09 0.72 -13.04
CA ILE A 344 -3.85 0.53 -12.28
C ILE A 344 -2.74 0.03 -13.21
N THR A 345 -1.65 0.78 -13.33
CA THR A 345 -0.52 0.46 -14.23
C THR A 345 0.68 -0.14 -13.53
N LYS A 346 0.92 0.22 -12.27
CA LYS A 346 2.05 -0.31 -11.48
C LYS A 346 1.71 -0.34 -9.99
N ILE A 347 2.27 -1.31 -9.29
CA ILE A 347 2.09 -1.52 -7.85
C ILE A 347 3.45 -1.81 -7.24
N SER A 348 3.78 -1.14 -6.13
CA SER A 348 5.00 -1.38 -5.36
C SER A 348 4.65 -1.54 -3.88
N GLY A 349 5.29 -2.48 -3.20
CA GLY A 349 5.10 -2.71 -1.76
C GLY A 349 3.88 -3.57 -1.39
N PHE A 350 2.99 -3.92 -2.34
CA PHE A 350 1.86 -4.81 -2.11
C PHE A 350 1.73 -5.89 -3.19
N ASN A 351 1.09 -6.99 -2.83
CA ASN A 351 0.49 -7.91 -3.80
C ASN A 351 -0.84 -7.33 -4.29
N TYR A 352 -1.28 -7.73 -5.49
CA TYR A 352 -2.52 -7.24 -6.10
C TYR A 352 -3.26 -8.29 -6.90
N LYS A 353 -4.60 -8.19 -6.87
CA LYS A 353 -5.50 -8.99 -7.68
C LYS A 353 -6.79 -8.21 -7.97
N SER A 354 -7.26 -8.26 -9.21
CA SER A 354 -8.62 -7.80 -9.57
C SER A 354 -9.63 -8.90 -9.22
N ILE A 355 -10.73 -8.54 -8.54
CA ILE A 355 -11.76 -9.49 -8.07
C ILE A 355 -12.88 -9.66 -9.12
N LEU A 356 -13.15 -8.65 -9.95
CA LEU A 356 -14.21 -8.66 -10.95
C LEU A 356 -13.69 -8.22 -12.34
N PRO A 357 -12.95 -9.07 -13.06
CA PRO A 357 -12.30 -8.71 -14.32
C PRO A 357 -13.27 -8.46 -15.50
N TYR A 358 -14.57 -8.72 -15.34
CA TYR A 358 -15.59 -8.60 -16.40
C TYR A 358 -16.78 -7.72 -16.00
N GLY A 359 -16.72 -7.05 -14.85
CA GLY A 359 -17.73 -6.09 -14.40
C GLY A 359 -17.38 -4.66 -14.84
N ILE A 360 -18.37 -3.77 -14.84
CA ILE A 360 -18.24 -2.36 -15.24
C ILE A 360 -17.30 -1.56 -14.28
N ASP A 361 -16.90 -2.14 -13.15
CA ASP A 361 -16.09 -1.50 -12.10
C ASP A 361 -14.88 -2.38 -11.70
N ASP A 362 -13.66 -1.92 -12.02
CA ASP A 362 -12.41 -2.57 -11.60
C ASP A 362 -12.25 -2.51 -10.07
N THR A 363 -12.68 -3.58 -9.40
CA THR A 363 -12.47 -3.77 -7.96
C THR A 363 -11.10 -4.38 -7.71
N GLY A 364 -10.20 -3.60 -7.11
CA GLY A 364 -8.85 -4.03 -6.77
C GLY A 364 -8.75 -4.55 -5.34
N MET A 365 -7.95 -5.60 -5.14
CA MET A 365 -7.55 -6.11 -3.84
C MET A 365 -6.04 -6.06 -3.70
N ILE A 366 -5.55 -5.52 -2.58
CA ILE A 366 -4.15 -5.51 -2.19
C ILE A 366 -3.93 -6.17 -0.83
N TRP A 367 -2.76 -6.78 -0.64
CA TRP A 367 -2.32 -7.35 0.63
C TRP A 367 -0.79 -7.33 0.73
N GLY A 368 -0.26 -7.55 1.93
CA GLY A 368 1.18 -7.47 2.16
C GLY A 368 1.99 -8.55 1.43
N VAL A 369 3.25 -8.23 1.15
CA VAL A 369 4.27 -9.09 0.55
C VAL A 369 5.03 -9.82 1.65
N LYS A 370 5.06 -11.16 1.61
CA LYS A 370 5.80 -11.97 2.59
C LYS A 370 7.32 -11.84 2.36
N PRO A 371 8.16 -11.65 3.40
CA PRO A 371 7.86 -11.38 4.81
C PRO A 371 7.97 -9.87 5.17
N TYR A 372 7.83 -8.98 4.20
CA TYR A 372 8.11 -7.54 4.34
C TYR A 372 7.04 -6.81 5.12
N ASN A 373 5.78 -6.99 4.73
CA ASN A 373 4.64 -6.25 5.28
C ASN A 373 3.34 -7.06 5.25
N ASP A 374 3.42 -8.40 5.18
CA ASP A 374 2.29 -9.32 5.30
C ASP A 374 1.70 -9.37 6.71
N LEU A 375 2.45 -8.89 7.70
CA LEU A 375 2.04 -8.83 9.10
C LEU A 375 1.88 -7.38 9.58
N LEU A 376 0.75 -7.08 10.22
CA LEU A 376 0.44 -5.79 10.85
C LEU A 376 0.17 -6.01 12.34
N MET A 377 1.26 -6.30 13.07
CA MET A 377 1.23 -6.85 14.43
C MET A 377 1.26 -5.81 15.56
N GLN A 378 1.78 -4.62 15.30
CA GLN A 378 1.93 -3.58 16.31
C GLN A 378 0.84 -2.53 16.13
N ALA A 379 0.38 -1.93 17.22
CA ALA A 379 -0.49 -0.78 17.15
C ALA A 379 0.33 0.52 17.27
N GLY A 380 -0.08 1.56 16.55
CA GLY A 380 0.54 2.90 16.61
C GLY A 380 1.60 3.14 15.52
N PRO A 381 2.58 4.05 15.75
CA PRO A 381 3.45 4.60 14.70
C PRO A 381 4.48 3.65 14.10
N LEU A 382 4.68 2.49 14.72
CA LEU A 382 5.59 1.44 14.23
C LEU A 382 4.80 0.24 13.70
N GLY A 383 3.47 0.38 13.66
CA GLY A 383 2.49 -0.63 13.31
C GLY A 383 1.75 -0.27 12.04
N ASP A 384 2.47 0.22 11.04
CA ASP A 384 1.92 0.57 9.74
C ASP A 384 2.63 -0.16 8.60
N VAL A 385 1.88 -0.38 7.53
CA VAL A 385 2.36 -0.96 6.27
C VAL A 385 2.08 0.02 5.16
N GLN A 386 3.05 0.19 4.26
CA GLN A 386 3.02 1.18 3.20
C GLN A 386 3.30 0.56 1.85
N GLY A 387 2.74 1.18 0.83
CA GLY A 387 3.02 0.86 -0.56
C GLY A 387 2.38 1.90 -1.48
N GLU A 388 2.56 1.71 -2.77
CA GLU A 388 2.16 2.67 -3.78
C GLU A 388 1.49 2.01 -4.98
N LEU A 389 0.51 2.72 -5.54
CA LEU A 389 -0.13 2.42 -6.82
C LEU A 389 0.15 3.54 -7.79
N ILE A 390 0.40 3.20 -9.05
CA ILE A 390 0.36 4.14 -10.16
C ILE A 390 -0.92 3.86 -10.92
N VAL A 391 -1.75 4.89 -11.11
CA VAL A 391 -3.07 4.76 -11.72
C VAL A 391 -3.18 5.72 -12.89
N ARG A 392 -3.62 5.26 -14.05
CA ARG A 392 -3.80 6.07 -15.26
C ARG A 392 -5.06 6.93 -15.14
N LYS A 393 -4.93 8.21 -15.42
CA LYS A 393 -5.99 9.20 -15.49
C LYS A 393 -6.95 8.85 -16.63
N ASN A 394 -8.19 8.51 -16.31
CA ASN A 394 -9.22 8.34 -17.33
C ASN A 394 -9.78 9.71 -17.75
N LEU A 395 -9.17 10.31 -18.78
CA LEU A 395 -9.51 11.66 -19.28
C LEU A 395 -10.78 11.71 -20.13
N MET A 396 -11.38 10.56 -20.46
CA MET A 396 -12.48 10.42 -21.43
C MET A 396 -13.88 10.40 -20.78
N ALA A 397 -14.01 10.40 -19.44
CA ALA A 397 -15.26 10.05 -18.76
C ALA A 397 -16.11 11.21 -18.15
N SER A 398 -15.70 12.49 -18.19
CA SER A 398 -16.60 13.60 -17.77
C SER A 398 -16.30 14.96 -18.41
N SER A 399 -17.38 15.71 -18.58
CA SER A 399 -17.48 17.08 -19.08
C SER A 399 -17.20 18.18 -18.04
N THR A 400 -17.02 17.89 -16.74
CA THR A 400 -16.81 18.94 -15.71
C THR A 400 -15.51 18.78 -14.89
N ALA A 401 -14.92 19.92 -14.46
CA ALA A 401 -13.67 19.97 -13.70
C ALA A 401 -13.78 19.39 -12.27
N ALA A 402 -14.96 19.45 -11.64
CA ALA A 402 -15.21 18.86 -10.32
C ALA A 402 -15.31 17.33 -10.39
N ASP A 403 -15.85 16.79 -11.49
CA ASP A 403 -15.87 15.34 -11.74
C ASP A 403 -14.47 14.80 -12.07
N LYS A 404 -13.63 15.62 -12.72
CA LYS A 404 -12.24 15.25 -13.07
C LYS A 404 -11.34 14.94 -11.87
N GLN A 405 -11.70 15.41 -10.68
CA GLN A 405 -10.90 15.29 -9.45
C GLN A 405 -11.32 14.11 -8.56
N ARG A 406 -12.51 13.53 -8.77
CA ARG A 406 -13.07 12.45 -7.95
C ARG A 406 -12.61 11.05 -8.36
N TRP A 407 -11.81 10.92 -9.42
CA TRP A 407 -11.49 9.62 -10.05
C TRP A 407 -10.34 8.83 -9.42
N ALA A 408 -9.50 9.48 -8.64
CA ALA A 408 -8.30 8.86 -8.05
C ALA A 408 -8.42 8.56 -6.55
N PHE A 409 -9.59 8.85 -5.97
CA PHE A 409 -10.00 8.32 -4.68
C PHE A 409 -11.00 7.18 -4.91
N PRO A 410 -10.92 6.09 -4.13
CA PRO A 410 -11.86 4.99 -4.25
C PRO A 410 -13.24 5.45 -3.77
N SER A 411 -14.29 4.93 -4.37
CA SER A 411 -15.66 5.17 -3.90
C SER A 411 -15.98 4.40 -2.61
N ARG A 412 -15.33 3.24 -2.41
CA ARG A 412 -15.44 2.39 -1.23
C ARG A 412 -14.14 1.69 -0.94
N VAL A 413 -13.88 1.44 0.34
CA VAL A 413 -12.74 0.68 0.82
C VAL A 413 -13.23 -0.32 1.87
N TYR A 414 -12.74 -1.55 1.79
CA TYR A 414 -12.99 -2.60 2.76
C TYR A 414 -11.67 -3.09 3.32
N PHE A 415 -11.60 -3.28 4.64
CA PHE A 415 -10.44 -3.84 5.33
C PHE A 415 -10.81 -5.21 5.90
N ASN A 416 -10.10 -6.27 5.49
CA ASN A 416 -10.44 -7.67 5.81
C ASN A 416 -11.92 -8.02 5.48
N GLY A 417 -12.48 -7.30 4.51
CA GLY A 417 -13.87 -7.35 4.07
C GLY A 417 -14.85 -6.44 4.81
N ASP A 418 -14.50 -5.84 5.93
CA ASP A 418 -15.40 -4.88 6.60
C ASP A 418 -15.37 -3.53 5.91
N ASN A 419 -16.54 -2.91 5.73
CA ASN A 419 -16.64 -1.61 5.07
C ASN A 419 -16.04 -0.50 5.94
N CYS A 420 -15.15 0.31 5.35
CA CYS A 420 -14.53 1.44 6.02
C CYS A 420 -15.36 2.71 5.85
N VAL A 421 -15.33 3.57 6.88
CA VAL A 421 -15.89 4.92 6.76
C VAL A 421 -14.91 5.77 5.96
N MET A 422 -15.43 6.45 4.95
CA MET A 422 -14.69 7.43 4.14
C MET A 422 -15.08 8.86 4.52
N PRO A 423 -14.23 9.86 4.22
CA PRO A 423 -14.60 11.26 4.39
C PRO A 423 -15.82 11.60 3.51
N PRO A 424 -16.67 12.57 3.93
CA PRO A 424 -17.75 13.03 3.09
C PRO A 424 -17.19 13.57 1.75
N PRO A 425 -17.88 13.38 0.61
CA PRO A 425 -17.36 13.79 -0.68
C PRO A 425 -16.97 15.26 -0.78
N ASP A 426 -17.69 16.14 -0.09
CA ASP A 426 -17.42 17.58 -0.05
C ASP A 426 -16.19 17.94 0.79
N GLY A 427 -15.69 16.97 1.58
CA GLY A 427 -14.51 17.09 2.41
C GLY A 427 -13.21 16.70 1.71
N TYR A 428 -13.26 16.07 0.53
CA TYR A 428 -12.05 15.73 -0.22
C TYR A 428 -11.28 17.01 -0.60
N PRO A 429 -9.94 17.04 -0.40
CA PRO A 429 -9.16 18.18 -0.84
C PRO A 429 -9.31 18.33 -2.37
N PRO A 430 -9.65 19.54 -2.88
CA PRO A 430 -9.66 19.74 -4.31
C PRO A 430 -8.26 19.49 -4.86
N ALA A 431 -8.15 18.71 -5.92
CA ALA A 431 -6.90 18.69 -6.66
C ALA A 431 -6.69 20.11 -7.18
N ARG A 432 -5.55 20.76 -6.90
CA ARG A 432 -5.26 22.00 -7.60
C ARG A 432 -5.16 21.62 -9.08
N GLN A 433 -6.15 21.99 -9.88
CA GLN A 433 -5.90 22.18 -11.30
C GLN A 433 -4.73 23.18 -11.32
N LYS A 434 -3.59 22.77 -11.89
CA LYS A 434 -2.78 23.75 -12.61
C LYS A 434 -3.72 24.32 -13.68
N PHE A 435 -4.46 25.36 -13.30
CA PHE A 435 -5.26 26.13 -14.23
C PHE A 435 -4.28 26.70 -15.24
N ASP A 436 -4.52 26.40 -16.51
CA ASP A 436 -3.89 27.06 -17.65
C ASP A 436 -3.97 28.58 -17.43
N ILE A 437 -2.82 29.21 -17.17
CA ILE A 437 -2.72 30.66 -16.90
C ILE A 437 -2.72 31.39 -18.25
N GLU A 438 -3.80 31.28 -19.02
CA GLU A 438 -3.99 32.06 -20.24
C GLU A 438 -5.34 32.81 -20.31
N ALA A 439 -6.25 32.66 -19.33
CA ALA A 439 -7.62 33.22 -19.45
C ALA A 439 -8.05 34.26 -18.41
N CYS A 440 -7.14 34.80 -17.57
CA CYS A 440 -7.46 35.92 -16.68
C CYS A 440 -6.39 37.02 -16.71
N ALA A 441 -5.88 37.32 -17.90
CA ALA A 441 -5.44 38.67 -18.18
C ALA A 441 -6.70 39.56 -18.30
N GLU A 442 -6.67 40.73 -17.68
CA GLU A 442 -7.75 41.74 -17.64
C GLU A 442 -8.83 41.53 -16.58
N ASP A 443 -8.49 41.69 -15.30
CA ASP A 443 -8.96 42.86 -14.54
C ASP A 443 -8.24 42.94 -13.17
N LEU A 444 -8.09 44.16 -12.65
CA LEU A 444 -7.44 44.52 -11.38
C LEU A 444 -5.91 44.74 -11.43
N ALA A 445 -5.55 45.80 -12.16
CA ALA A 445 -4.38 46.61 -11.82
C ALA A 445 -4.54 47.21 -10.40
N GLY A 446 -3.62 46.91 -9.48
CA GLY A 446 -3.60 47.57 -8.17
C GLY A 446 -2.58 47.06 -7.15
N ASN A 447 -1.34 47.56 -7.23
CA ASN A 447 -0.32 47.66 -6.17
C ASN A 447 0.44 46.41 -5.65
N ARG A 448 1.64 46.24 -6.23
CA ARG A 448 2.98 46.05 -5.62
C ARG A 448 3.21 44.97 -4.55
N GLY A 449 3.92 43.93 -4.98
CA GLY A 449 4.97 43.20 -4.24
C GLY A 449 5.77 42.33 -5.22
N LEU A 450 7.03 42.68 -5.53
CA LEU A 450 7.89 41.96 -6.47
C LEU A 450 8.26 40.57 -5.93
N GLU A 451 7.51 39.54 -6.33
CA GLU A 451 8.02 38.18 -6.50
C GLU A 451 8.28 37.97 -8.00
N MET A 452 9.54 37.79 -8.38
CA MET A 452 9.92 37.44 -9.75
C MET A 452 9.46 36.00 -10.00
N ARG A 453 8.25 35.85 -10.54
CA ARG A 453 7.64 34.57 -10.88
C ARG A 453 8.02 34.22 -12.32
N GLY A 454 9.22 33.68 -12.45
CA GLY A 454 9.70 33.09 -13.69
C GLY A 454 9.00 31.79 -14.07
N GLU A 455 8.84 31.53 -15.36
CA GLU A 455 8.23 30.28 -15.86
C GLU A 455 9.17 29.10 -15.62
N LYS A 456 9.04 28.47 -14.45
CA LYS A 456 9.77 27.25 -14.08
C LYS A 456 8.99 26.00 -14.53
N GLY A 457 9.59 25.18 -15.39
CA GLY A 457 9.08 23.83 -15.69
C GLY A 457 8.96 22.98 -14.42
N GLU A 458 8.15 21.91 -14.43
CA GLU A 458 8.05 21.03 -13.24
C GLU A 458 9.42 20.39 -12.95
N PRO A 459 9.95 20.54 -11.71
CA PRO A 459 11.19 19.87 -11.34
C PRO A 459 11.01 18.35 -11.31
N TRP A 460 11.95 17.60 -11.87
CA TRP A 460 11.98 16.14 -11.76
C TRP A 460 13.42 15.65 -11.63
N THR A 461 13.60 14.41 -11.16
CA THR A 461 14.93 13.84 -10.86
C THR A 461 15.20 12.64 -11.73
N GLU A 462 16.35 12.64 -12.40
CA GLU A 462 16.93 11.51 -13.10
C GLU A 462 18.04 10.88 -12.24
N VAL A 463 18.03 9.55 -12.10
CA VAL A 463 19.12 8.82 -11.44
C VAL A 463 20.14 8.43 -12.51
N LEU A 464 21.33 9.03 -12.47
CA LEU A 464 22.36 8.80 -13.48
C LEU A 464 23.27 7.63 -13.13
N SER A 465 23.69 7.52 -11.86
CA SER A 465 24.55 6.45 -11.39
C SER A 465 24.45 6.25 -9.88
N TRP A 466 24.83 5.05 -9.45
CA TRP A 466 25.06 4.71 -8.04
C TRP A 466 26.55 4.63 -7.67
N GLU A 467 27.44 4.57 -8.66
CA GLU A 467 28.91 4.56 -8.52
C GLU A 467 29.55 5.48 -9.59
N PRO A 468 29.74 6.79 -9.31
CA PRO A 468 29.40 7.48 -8.06
C PRO A 468 27.89 7.70 -7.95
N ARG A 469 27.38 7.98 -6.74
CA ARG A 469 25.98 8.41 -6.58
C ARG A 469 25.81 9.76 -7.27
N ALA A 470 25.07 9.80 -8.37
CA ALA A 470 24.86 10.98 -9.19
C ALA A 470 23.40 11.08 -9.65
N PHE A 471 22.81 12.26 -9.45
CA PHE A 471 21.40 12.58 -9.73
C PHE A 471 21.32 13.90 -10.49
N LEU A 472 20.52 13.94 -11.56
CA LEU A 472 20.24 15.15 -12.32
C LEU A 472 18.86 15.68 -11.94
N TYR A 473 18.80 16.91 -11.45
CA TYR A 473 17.59 17.63 -11.15
C TYR A 473 17.25 18.56 -12.29
N HIS A 474 16.23 18.20 -13.06
CA HIS A 474 15.77 19.03 -14.17
C HIS A 474 14.92 20.20 -13.67
N ASN A 475 15.01 21.35 -14.33
CA ASN A 475 14.32 22.58 -13.96
C ASN A 475 14.56 22.97 -12.48
N PHE A 476 15.77 22.78 -11.97
CA PHE A 476 16.16 23.09 -10.60
C PHE A 476 16.16 24.62 -10.33
N LEU A 477 16.67 25.41 -11.28
CA LEU A 477 16.57 26.87 -11.30
C LEU A 477 15.56 27.30 -12.37
N SER A 478 14.86 28.40 -12.11
CA SER A 478 14.12 29.12 -13.17
C SER A 478 15.08 29.87 -14.08
N LYS A 479 14.64 30.19 -15.30
CA LYS A 479 15.45 30.94 -16.26
C LYS A 479 15.89 32.29 -15.69
N GLU A 480 14.99 32.93 -14.95
CA GLU A 480 15.17 34.22 -14.29
C GLU A 480 16.17 34.14 -13.14
N GLU A 481 16.18 33.05 -12.38
CA GLU A 481 17.22 32.78 -11.37
C GLU A 481 18.59 32.59 -12.02
N CYS A 482 18.67 31.86 -13.14
CA CYS A 482 19.91 31.71 -13.90
C CYS A 482 20.43 33.05 -14.43
N GLU A 483 19.57 33.84 -15.10
CA GLU A 483 19.93 35.17 -15.62
C GLU A 483 20.33 36.13 -14.49
N TYR A 484 19.64 36.07 -13.34
CA TYR A 484 19.98 36.85 -12.16
C TYR A 484 21.38 36.52 -11.64
N LEU A 485 21.69 35.24 -11.46
CA LEU A 485 23.00 34.76 -11.04
C LEU A 485 24.11 35.17 -12.01
N ILE A 486 23.87 35.05 -13.32
CA ILE A 486 24.80 35.51 -14.36
C ILE A 486 25.04 37.02 -14.25
N SER A 487 23.98 37.81 -14.04
CA SER A 487 24.08 39.27 -13.95
C SER A 487 24.90 39.74 -12.74
N LEU A 488 24.79 39.04 -11.61
CA LEU A 488 25.59 39.30 -10.40
C LEU A 488 27.06 38.95 -10.61
N ALA A 489 27.33 37.83 -11.27
CA ALA A 489 28.68 37.31 -11.43
C ALA A 489 29.49 38.06 -12.48
N ARG A 490 28.89 38.40 -13.64
CA ARG A 490 29.56 38.99 -14.82
C ARG A 490 30.52 40.16 -14.50
N PRO A 491 30.15 41.18 -13.69
CA PRO A 491 31.06 42.29 -13.39
C PRO A 491 32.21 41.93 -12.43
N LEU A 492 32.15 40.77 -11.76
CA LEU A 492 33.06 40.36 -10.69
C LEU A 492 33.98 39.18 -11.07
N MET A 493 33.85 38.64 -12.29
CA MET A 493 34.64 37.50 -12.75
C MET A 493 36.13 37.82 -12.83
N LYS A 494 36.96 36.90 -12.33
CA LYS A 494 38.42 36.93 -12.45
C LYS A 494 38.91 35.57 -12.95
N LYS A 495 40.09 35.53 -13.58
CA LYS A 495 40.68 34.27 -14.02
C LYS A 495 40.82 33.28 -12.84
N SER A 496 40.33 32.05 -13.02
CA SER A 496 40.35 31.02 -11.99
C SER A 496 41.79 30.59 -11.69
N THR A 497 42.08 30.44 -10.40
CA THR A 497 43.35 29.89 -9.90
C THR A 497 43.09 28.56 -9.20
N VAL A 498 44.10 27.70 -9.12
CA VAL A 498 44.04 26.44 -8.35
C VAL A 498 44.87 26.57 -7.07
N VAL A 499 44.46 25.87 -6.02
CA VAL A 499 45.23 25.78 -4.78
C VAL A 499 46.36 24.78 -4.99
N ASP A 500 47.59 25.22 -4.79
CA ASP A 500 48.79 24.39 -4.88
C ASP A 500 48.86 23.44 -3.67
N THR A 501 48.94 22.13 -3.92
CA THR A 501 48.93 21.08 -2.88
C THR A 501 50.15 21.09 -1.97
N SER A 502 51.26 21.73 -2.38
CA SER A 502 52.50 21.78 -1.59
C SER A 502 52.65 23.05 -0.76
N THR A 503 52.03 24.16 -1.19
CA THR A 503 52.18 25.48 -0.57
C THR A 503 50.88 26.08 -0.04
N GLY A 504 49.71 25.51 -0.39
CA GLY A 504 48.39 26.05 -0.06
C GLY A 504 48.07 27.38 -0.75
N GLY A 505 48.94 27.85 -1.65
CA GLY A 505 48.82 29.13 -2.35
C GLY A 505 48.04 29.04 -3.67
N SER A 506 47.49 30.17 -4.11
CA SER A 506 46.75 30.30 -5.37
C SER A 506 47.70 30.41 -6.57
N LYS A 507 47.61 29.48 -7.54
CA LYS A 507 48.47 29.42 -8.74
C LYS A 507 47.65 29.45 -10.04
N ASP A 508 48.16 30.15 -11.05
CA ASP A 508 47.62 30.14 -12.42
C ASP A 508 47.75 28.72 -13.03
N SER A 509 46.65 28.15 -13.48
CA SER A 509 46.59 26.74 -13.89
C SER A 509 46.41 26.55 -15.38
N ARG A 510 47.10 25.55 -15.96
CA ARG A 510 46.79 25.03 -17.31
C ARG A 510 45.68 23.95 -17.27
N VAL A 511 45.23 23.58 -16.07
CA VAL A 511 44.32 22.45 -15.79
C VAL A 511 42.87 22.93 -15.65
N ARG A 512 42.66 24.15 -15.14
CA ARG A 512 41.38 24.86 -15.07
C ARG A 512 41.56 26.22 -15.72
N THR A 513 40.89 26.46 -16.85
CA THR A 513 41.10 27.68 -17.66
C THR A 513 39.94 28.67 -17.60
N SER A 514 38.92 28.42 -16.77
CA SER A 514 37.75 29.30 -16.59
C SER A 514 38.06 30.64 -15.92
N SER A 515 37.10 31.55 -15.97
CA SER A 515 36.97 32.64 -15.01
C SER A 515 35.94 32.28 -13.93
N GLY A 516 36.07 32.85 -12.73
CA GLY A 516 35.18 32.52 -11.62
C GLY A 516 35.10 33.58 -10.53
N MET A 517 34.06 33.49 -9.71
CA MET A 517 33.85 34.32 -8.53
C MET A 517 33.00 33.59 -7.48
N PHE A 518 33.04 34.04 -6.22
CA PHE A 518 32.20 33.51 -5.14
C PHE A 518 31.14 34.54 -4.72
N LEU A 519 29.88 34.12 -4.72
CA LEU A 519 28.80 34.86 -4.07
C LEU A 519 28.80 34.55 -2.57
N ARG A 520 28.55 35.58 -1.74
CA ARG A 520 28.45 35.39 -0.29
C ARG A 520 27.16 34.64 0.04
N ARG A 521 27.23 33.77 1.06
CA ARG A 521 26.03 33.10 1.57
C ARG A 521 25.00 34.10 2.09
N GLY A 522 23.74 33.85 1.79
CA GLY A 522 22.65 34.74 2.18
C GLY A 522 22.78 36.19 1.68
N LEU A 523 23.46 36.41 0.55
CA LEU A 523 23.71 37.76 -0.01
C LEU A 523 22.43 38.60 -0.12
N ASP A 524 21.36 37.97 -0.57
CA ASP A 524 20.02 38.54 -0.70
C ASP A 524 18.95 37.43 -0.60
N LYS A 525 17.68 37.83 -0.74
CA LYS A 525 16.54 36.92 -0.62
C LYS A 525 16.50 35.85 -1.72
N ILE A 526 16.96 36.17 -2.94
CA ILE A 526 16.97 35.22 -4.08
C ILE A 526 18.05 34.17 -3.83
N ILE A 527 19.27 34.59 -3.50
CA ILE A 527 20.37 33.69 -3.14
C ILE A 527 20.00 32.80 -1.94
N SER A 528 19.42 33.37 -0.88
CA SER A 528 18.96 32.59 0.28
C SER A 528 17.89 31.55 -0.08
N THR A 529 17.02 31.88 -1.05
CA THR A 529 15.98 30.96 -1.53
C THR A 529 16.59 29.80 -2.33
N ILE A 530 17.60 30.10 -3.15
CA ILE A 530 18.36 29.09 -3.89
C ILE A 530 19.12 28.18 -2.91
N GLU A 531 19.85 28.75 -1.94
CA GLU A 531 20.59 27.99 -0.92
C GLU A 531 19.67 27.08 -0.09
N LYS A 532 18.50 27.57 0.31
CA LYS A 532 17.49 26.75 1.00
C LYS A 532 17.01 25.58 0.12
N ARG A 533 16.71 25.85 -1.16
CA ARG A 533 16.30 24.80 -2.11
C ARG A 533 17.40 23.76 -2.27
N ILE A 534 18.65 24.20 -2.34
CA ILE A 534 19.79 23.30 -2.41
C ILE A 534 19.84 22.41 -1.17
N SER A 535 19.64 22.95 0.03
CA SER A 535 19.54 22.18 1.28
C SER A 535 18.39 21.16 1.27
N ASP A 536 17.21 21.54 0.77
CA ASP A 536 16.05 20.66 0.69
C ASP A 536 16.29 19.46 -0.26
N TYR A 537 17.08 19.65 -1.32
CA TYR A 537 17.37 18.60 -2.32
C TYR A 537 18.56 17.70 -1.92
N THR A 538 19.57 18.25 -1.26
CA THR A 538 20.74 17.47 -0.82
C THR A 538 20.54 16.82 0.54
N PHE A 539 19.53 17.26 1.30
CA PHE A 539 19.35 16.95 2.73
C PHE A 539 20.54 17.36 3.61
N ILE A 540 21.35 18.32 3.13
CA ILE A 540 22.49 18.88 3.86
C ILE A 540 22.10 20.28 4.34
N PRO A 541 22.23 20.63 5.64
CA PRO A 541 21.89 21.95 6.14
C PRO A 541 22.65 23.07 5.40
N VAL A 542 22.01 24.24 5.22
CA VAL A 542 22.60 25.39 4.50
C VAL A 542 23.93 25.82 5.11
N GLU A 543 24.09 25.66 6.43
CA GLU A 543 25.29 26.02 7.19
C GLU A 543 26.54 25.24 6.73
N ASN A 544 26.32 24.04 6.18
CA ASN A 544 27.36 23.16 5.66
C ASN A 544 27.71 23.45 4.20
N GLY A 545 26.98 24.28 3.46
CA GLY A 545 27.34 24.67 2.10
C GLY A 545 28.39 25.77 2.08
N GLU A 546 29.32 25.74 1.13
CA GLU A 546 30.22 26.88 0.86
C GLU A 546 29.46 28.07 0.23
N GLY A 547 30.14 29.15 -0.16
CA GLY A 547 29.49 30.18 -0.99
C GLY A 547 29.28 29.67 -2.43
N LEU A 548 28.22 30.11 -3.11
CA LEU A 548 27.99 29.75 -4.51
C LEU A 548 29.17 30.22 -5.38
N GLN A 549 29.90 29.29 -5.99
CA GLN A 549 31.01 29.58 -6.88
C GLN A 549 30.53 29.62 -8.33
N VAL A 550 30.46 30.80 -8.93
CA VAL A 550 30.07 30.95 -10.35
C VAL A 550 31.30 30.86 -11.23
N LEU A 551 31.25 30.04 -12.26
CA LEU A 551 32.31 29.82 -13.25
C LEU A 551 31.79 30.10 -14.65
N HIS A 552 32.68 30.61 -15.50
CA HIS A 552 32.42 30.87 -16.91
C HIS A 552 33.56 30.31 -17.75
N TYR A 553 33.17 29.49 -18.72
CA TYR A 553 34.07 28.87 -19.69
C TYR A 553 33.82 29.50 -21.05
N GLU A 554 34.86 30.13 -21.59
CA GLU A 554 34.87 30.55 -22.99
C GLU A 554 35.09 29.33 -23.89
N VAL A 555 34.75 29.51 -25.17
CA VAL A 555 34.97 28.54 -26.25
C VAL A 555 36.40 27.98 -26.18
N GLY A 556 36.53 26.70 -25.81
CA GLY A 556 37.81 25.96 -25.75
C GLY A 556 38.46 25.86 -24.38
N GLN A 557 37.90 26.55 -23.39
CA GLN A 557 38.29 26.37 -21.99
C GLN A 557 37.75 25.04 -21.46
N LYS A 558 38.40 24.51 -20.41
CA LYS A 558 38.11 23.18 -19.86
C LYS A 558 38.49 23.08 -18.40
N TYR A 559 38.05 21.98 -17.78
CA TYR A 559 38.56 21.50 -16.51
C TYR A 559 38.93 20.03 -16.63
N GLU A 560 40.22 19.71 -16.50
CA GLU A 560 40.67 18.32 -16.46
C GLU A 560 40.04 17.55 -15.28
N PRO A 561 39.89 16.21 -15.39
CA PRO A 561 39.32 15.38 -14.34
C PRO A 561 40.02 15.55 -12.98
N HIS A 562 39.24 15.80 -11.93
CA HIS A 562 39.69 16.04 -10.57
C HIS A 562 38.69 15.51 -9.54
N PHE A 563 39.06 15.61 -8.26
CA PHE A 563 38.19 15.32 -7.13
C PHE A 563 37.86 16.62 -6.39
N ASP A 564 36.63 16.69 -5.89
CA ASP A 564 36.16 17.82 -5.10
C ASP A 564 36.53 17.71 -3.62
N TYR A 565 36.78 16.50 -3.14
CA TYR A 565 37.31 16.26 -1.81
C TYR A 565 38.79 16.65 -1.72
N PHE A 566 39.23 17.09 -0.54
CA PHE A 566 40.63 17.42 -0.29
C PHE A 566 41.45 16.16 -0.02
N HIS A 567 42.65 16.09 -0.61
CA HIS A 567 43.63 15.04 -0.32
C HIS A 567 44.57 15.41 0.84
N ASP A 568 44.68 16.70 1.16
CA ASP A 568 45.62 17.19 2.17
C ASP A 568 44.95 17.46 3.52
N GLU A 569 45.69 17.20 4.60
CA GLU A 569 45.21 17.41 5.97
C GLU A 569 45.01 18.90 6.30
N PHE A 570 45.71 19.81 5.63
CA PHE A 570 45.66 21.24 5.91
C PHE A 570 44.29 21.84 5.54
N ASN A 571 43.82 21.60 4.32
CA ASN A 571 42.51 22.07 3.87
C ASN A 571 41.37 21.34 4.58
N THR A 572 41.51 20.03 4.80
CA THR A 572 40.53 19.23 5.55
C THR A 572 40.34 19.75 6.97
N LYS A 573 41.41 20.17 7.65
CA LYS A 573 41.36 20.69 9.03
C LYS A 573 40.83 22.13 9.14
N ASN A 574 41.00 22.94 8.10
CA ASN A 574 40.62 24.35 8.11
C ASN A 574 39.22 24.63 7.53
N GLY A 575 38.69 23.74 6.68
CA GLY A 575 37.39 23.93 6.00
C GLY A 575 36.41 22.75 6.10
N GLY A 576 36.84 21.58 6.59
CA GLY A 576 36.04 20.34 6.56
C GLY A 576 36.16 19.59 5.21
N GLN A 577 35.80 18.30 5.19
CA GLN A 577 35.88 17.45 3.99
C GLN A 577 34.60 17.55 3.14
N ARG A 578 34.71 17.75 1.83
CA ARG A 578 33.54 17.91 0.94
C ARG A 578 32.87 16.56 0.63
N ILE A 579 31.59 16.42 1.00
CA ILE A 579 30.85 15.15 0.89
C ILE A 579 30.06 15.01 -0.41
N ALA A 580 29.60 16.14 -0.94
CA ALA A 580 28.77 16.23 -2.12
C ALA A 580 28.99 17.56 -2.82
N THR A 581 28.65 17.58 -4.10
CA THR A 581 28.70 18.76 -4.96
C THR A 581 27.40 18.85 -5.73
N LEU A 582 26.79 20.04 -5.72
CA LEU A 582 25.69 20.38 -6.60
C LEU A 582 26.18 21.39 -7.65
N LEU A 583 26.22 20.95 -8.90
CA LEU A 583 26.57 21.74 -10.06
C LEU A 583 25.30 22.23 -10.76
N MET A 584 25.08 23.52 -10.87
CA MET A 584 23.91 24.11 -11.53
C MET A 584 24.31 24.76 -12.85
N TYR A 585 23.65 24.38 -13.95
CA TYR A 585 23.92 24.92 -15.29
C TYR A 585 23.10 26.19 -15.52
N LEU A 586 23.75 27.32 -15.81
CA LEU A 586 23.06 28.61 -15.98
C LEU A 586 22.83 28.98 -17.45
N SER A 587 23.41 28.26 -18.40
CA SER A 587 23.20 28.44 -19.85
C SER A 587 23.06 27.10 -20.56
N ASP A 588 22.39 27.13 -21.72
CA ASP A 588 22.37 26.00 -22.65
C ASP A 588 23.65 26.03 -23.48
N VAL A 589 24.31 24.88 -23.61
CA VAL A 589 25.52 24.73 -24.42
C VAL A 589 25.19 23.88 -25.65
N GLU A 590 25.45 24.42 -26.84
CA GLU A 590 25.11 23.77 -28.11
C GLU A 590 25.89 22.46 -28.31
N GLU A 591 27.22 22.54 -28.13
CA GLU A 591 28.17 21.44 -28.27
C GLU A 591 29.27 21.55 -27.19
N GLY A 592 29.75 20.43 -26.64
CA GLY A 592 30.77 20.41 -25.60
C GLY A 592 30.26 20.83 -24.21
N GLY A 593 31.18 21.14 -23.30
CA GLY A 593 30.87 21.59 -21.94
C GLY A 593 30.34 20.50 -21.00
N GLU A 594 30.29 19.24 -21.45
CA GLU A 594 29.73 18.16 -20.63
C GLU A 594 30.56 17.86 -19.38
N THR A 595 29.85 17.64 -18.26
CA THR A 595 30.46 17.11 -17.04
C THR A 595 30.62 15.60 -17.18
N VAL A 596 31.86 15.12 -17.29
CA VAL A 596 32.20 13.71 -17.50
C VAL A 596 32.69 13.06 -16.21
N PHE A 597 32.27 11.82 -15.95
CA PHE A 597 32.78 10.93 -14.91
C PHE A 597 33.55 9.76 -15.55
N PRO A 598 34.88 9.89 -15.78
CA PRO A 598 35.65 8.91 -16.56
C PRO A 598 35.78 7.53 -15.91
N THR A 599 35.58 7.46 -14.59
CA THR A 599 35.75 6.22 -13.80
C THR A 599 34.42 5.63 -13.32
N SER A 600 33.29 6.22 -13.74
CA SER A 600 31.97 5.69 -13.46
C SER A 600 31.79 4.31 -14.08
N LYS A 601 31.17 3.39 -13.34
CA LYS A 601 30.84 2.04 -13.84
C LYS A 601 29.50 1.98 -14.56
N ALA A 602 28.77 3.10 -14.62
CA ALA A 602 27.51 3.17 -15.36
C ALA A 602 27.78 3.04 -16.87
N ASN A 603 26.91 2.30 -17.55
CA ASN A 603 27.04 2.12 -18.99
C ASN A 603 26.62 3.42 -19.71
N SER A 604 27.59 4.19 -20.21
CA SER A 604 27.34 5.48 -20.88
C SER A 604 26.37 5.38 -22.06
N SER A 605 26.37 4.24 -22.75
CA SER A 605 25.46 3.95 -23.89
C SER A 605 23.98 3.78 -23.50
N SER A 606 23.67 3.64 -22.21
CA SER A 606 22.30 3.56 -21.71
C SER A 606 21.66 4.92 -21.42
N SER A 607 22.42 6.02 -21.56
CA SER A 607 21.91 7.37 -21.43
C SER A 607 21.00 7.72 -22.61
N PRO A 608 19.79 8.27 -22.39
CA PRO A 608 18.88 8.73 -23.45
C PRO A 608 19.53 9.73 -24.41
N PHE A 609 20.52 10.48 -23.92
CA PHE A 609 21.22 11.54 -24.66
C PHE A 609 22.57 11.09 -25.21
N TYR A 610 22.91 9.79 -25.16
CA TYR A 610 24.21 9.29 -25.62
C TYR A 610 24.57 9.70 -27.06
N ASN A 611 23.56 9.79 -27.93
CA ASN A 611 23.73 10.20 -29.33
C ASN A 611 23.94 11.72 -29.50
N GLU A 612 23.61 12.51 -28.48
CA GLU A 612 23.73 13.98 -28.45
C GLU A 612 25.02 14.45 -27.74
N LEU A 613 25.80 13.52 -27.17
CA LEU A 613 27.06 13.80 -26.48
C LEU A 613 28.23 13.97 -27.47
N SER A 614 29.15 14.86 -27.13
CA SER A 614 30.43 15.03 -27.83
C SER A 614 31.29 13.75 -27.77
N GLU A 615 32.22 13.59 -28.72
CA GLU A 615 33.16 12.45 -28.73
C GLU A 615 34.02 12.38 -27.45
N CYS A 616 34.27 13.52 -26.81
CA CYS A 616 34.96 13.59 -25.52
C CYS A 616 34.07 13.07 -24.37
N ALA A 617 32.79 13.39 -24.40
CA ALA A 617 31.81 12.99 -23.39
C ALA A 617 31.43 11.50 -23.46
N LYS A 618 31.61 10.83 -24.60
CA LYS A 618 31.33 9.38 -24.73
C LYS A 618 32.29 8.46 -23.96
N ARG A 619 33.39 9.00 -23.42
CA ARG A 619 34.44 8.23 -22.69
C ARG A 619 34.05 7.82 -21.27
N GLY A 620 32.92 8.29 -20.75
CA GLY A 620 32.40 7.97 -19.43
C GLY A 620 30.92 8.32 -19.33
N LEU A 621 30.35 8.23 -18.13
CA LEU A 621 29.04 8.81 -17.86
C LEU A 621 29.16 10.34 -17.96
N SER A 622 28.32 10.98 -18.78
CA SER A 622 28.40 12.42 -18.99
C SER A 622 27.04 13.08 -18.95
N VAL A 623 27.03 14.35 -18.53
CA VAL A 623 25.84 15.19 -18.42
C VAL A 623 26.02 16.42 -19.29
N LYS A 624 25.07 16.66 -20.20
CA LYS A 624 25.06 17.85 -21.06
C LYS A 624 24.53 19.05 -20.26
N PRO A 625 25.20 20.23 -20.30
CA PRO A 625 24.69 21.44 -19.66
C PRO A 625 23.38 21.87 -20.30
N LYS A 626 22.36 22.02 -19.47
CA LYS A 626 21.06 22.55 -19.86
C LYS A 626 20.62 23.58 -18.84
N MET A 627 20.27 24.77 -19.31
CA MET A 627 19.94 25.90 -18.46
C MET A 627 18.84 25.54 -17.47
N GLY A 628 19.13 25.74 -16.19
CA GLY A 628 18.22 25.45 -15.09
C GLY A 628 18.35 24.06 -14.49
N ASP A 629 19.03 23.12 -15.12
CA ASP A 629 19.27 21.80 -14.56
C ASP A 629 20.41 21.83 -13.52
N ALA A 630 20.40 20.89 -12.57
CA ALA A 630 21.42 20.76 -11.54
C ALA A 630 21.85 19.31 -11.31
N LEU A 631 23.15 19.03 -11.40
CA LEU A 631 23.76 17.74 -11.15
C LEU A 631 24.26 17.64 -9.71
N LEU A 632 23.68 16.73 -8.93
CA LEU A 632 24.18 16.35 -7.60
C LEU A 632 25.01 15.08 -7.68
N PHE A 633 26.25 15.11 -7.23
CA PHE A 633 27.05 13.90 -7.06
C PHE A 633 27.78 13.86 -5.72
N TRP A 634 28.05 12.66 -5.24
CA TRP A 634 28.67 12.44 -3.93
C TRP A 634 30.15 12.08 -4.05
N SER A 635 30.98 12.86 -3.38
CA SER A 635 32.41 12.63 -3.20
C SER A 635 32.73 11.55 -2.15
N MET A 636 31.73 11.21 -1.33
CA MET A 636 31.84 10.24 -0.25
C MET A 636 30.72 9.18 -0.29
N ARG A 637 31.08 7.97 0.11
CA ARG A 637 30.15 6.85 0.30
C ARG A 637 29.37 7.03 1.62
N PRO A 638 28.21 6.34 1.77
CA PRO A 638 27.42 6.42 3.01
C PRO A 638 28.17 5.99 4.28
N ASP A 639 29.24 5.20 4.15
CA ASP A 639 30.11 4.78 5.26
C ASP A 639 31.15 5.84 5.66
N GLY A 640 31.18 6.98 4.98
CA GLY A 640 32.13 8.07 5.23
C GLY A 640 33.50 7.87 4.57
N SER A 641 33.68 6.87 3.70
CA SER A 641 34.89 6.73 2.89
C SER A 641 34.81 7.61 1.62
N LEU A 642 35.96 8.08 1.13
CA LEU A 642 36.05 8.80 -0.15
C LEU A 642 35.67 7.87 -1.29
N ASP A 643 34.96 8.38 -2.30
CA ASP A 643 34.55 7.61 -3.48
C ASP A 643 35.44 7.93 -4.69
N PRO A 644 36.39 7.06 -5.09
CA PRO A 644 37.25 7.31 -6.24
C PRO A 644 36.50 7.35 -7.58
N SER A 645 35.27 6.83 -7.62
CA SER A 645 34.43 6.91 -8.83
C SER A 645 33.86 8.32 -9.07
N SER A 646 33.96 9.22 -8.08
CA SER A 646 33.54 10.62 -8.19
C SER A 646 34.52 11.52 -8.96
N LEU A 647 35.58 10.95 -9.57
CA LEU A 647 36.47 11.68 -10.46
C LEU A 647 35.66 12.27 -11.61
N HIS A 648 35.68 13.58 -11.77
CA HIS A 648 34.89 14.28 -12.77
C HIS A 648 35.64 15.47 -13.36
N GLY A 649 35.25 15.90 -14.56
CA GLY A 649 35.79 17.09 -15.22
C GLY A 649 34.79 17.66 -16.22
N GLU A 650 35.12 18.83 -16.77
CA GLU A 650 34.31 19.50 -17.80
C GLU A 650 35.08 19.48 -19.11
N VAL A 651 34.51 18.81 -20.11
CA VAL A 651 35.14 18.72 -21.44
C VAL A 651 35.09 20.08 -22.15
N PRO A 652 36.01 20.36 -23.10
CA PRO A 652 35.99 21.62 -23.81
C PRO A 652 34.67 21.84 -24.57
N ILE A 653 34.27 23.10 -24.74
CA ILE A 653 33.09 23.52 -25.54
C ILE A 653 33.20 23.10 -27.02
N TYR A 654 34.33 22.53 -27.47
CA TYR A 654 34.43 21.87 -28.77
C TYR A 654 35.39 20.67 -28.73
N CYS A 655 35.00 19.58 -29.38
CA CYS A 655 35.81 18.38 -29.52
C CYS A 655 36.04 18.03 -31.00
N PHE A 656 37.12 18.61 -31.56
CA PHE A 656 37.78 18.41 -32.87
C PHE A 656 37.39 19.28 -34.09
N ALA A 657 38.45 19.65 -34.82
CA ALA A 657 38.67 20.55 -35.97
C ALA A 657 37.50 21.08 -36.85
N GLN A 658 37.40 22.43 -36.85
CA GLN A 658 37.03 23.29 -37.99
C GLN A 658 35.56 23.31 -38.44
N MET A 659 34.74 24.23 -37.91
CA MET A 659 34.23 25.41 -38.65
C MET A 659 33.27 26.24 -37.81
N ILE A 660 33.14 27.50 -38.22
CA ILE A 660 32.66 28.68 -37.50
C ILE A 660 31.14 28.81 -37.61
N THR A 661 30.45 28.80 -36.48
CA THR A 661 29.11 29.40 -36.28
C THR A 661 29.10 30.13 -34.92
N PRO A 662 28.26 31.16 -34.71
CA PRO A 662 28.38 32.05 -33.55
C PRO A 662 27.79 31.36 -32.30
N GLN A 663 28.65 31.02 -31.35
CA GLN A 663 28.36 30.08 -30.25
C GLN A 663 28.22 30.80 -28.89
N HIS A 664 27.34 30.29 -28.04
CA HIS A 664 27.05 30.79 -26.69
C HIS A 664 28.01 30.18 -25.64
N ASP A 665 28.38 30.98 -24.63
CA ASP A 665 29.30 30.58 -23.55
C ASP A 665 28.64 29.68 -22.48
N ASP A 666 29.44 28.85 -21.79
CA ASP A 666 28.99 28.05 -20.63
C ASP A 666 29.21 28.83 -19.32
N ILE A 667 28.14 29.04 -18.55
CA ILE A 667 28.21 29.56 -17.19
C ILE A 667 27.59 28.53 -16.24
N SER A 668 28.38 28.04 -15.29
CA SER A 668 27.99 26.99 -14.35
C SER A 668 28.32 27.39 -12.90
N ILE A 669 27.49 27.01 -11.94
CA ILE A 669 27.71 27.28 -10.50
C ILE A 669 28.03 26.00 -9.76
N TYR A 670 29.13 26.02 -9.02
CA TYR A 670 29.53 24.98 -8.08
C TYR A 670 29.12 25.36 -6.66
N LEU A 671 28.40 24.46 -5.98
CA LEU A 671 28.24 24.50 -4.53
C LEU A 671 28.73 23.18 -3.92
N GLN A 672 29.67 23.30 -2.99
CA GLN A 672 30.33 22.17 -2.31
C GLN A 672 29.98 22.16 -0.82
N PHE A 673 29.82 20.97 -0.22
CA PHE A 673 29.37 20.82 1.16
C PHE A 673 30.42 20.14 2.05
N PRO A 674 31.15 20.87 2.90
CA PRO A 674 32.01 20.28 3.93
C PRO A 674 31.28 19.53 5.08
N LEU A 675 31.91 18.47 5.60
CA LEU A 675 31.62 17.86 6.90
C LEU A 675 31.94 18.87 8.00
N GLY A 676 30.91 19.30 8.73
CA GLY A 676 31.05 20.26 9.82
C GLY A 676 31.85 19.69 11.00
N GLY A 677 33.00 20.29 11.29
CA GLY A 677 33.45 20.53 12.66
C GLY A 677 32.84 21.84 13.16
N CYS A 678 32.49 21.93 14.45
CA CYS A 678 31.90 23.13 15.07
C CYS A 678 32.62 24.43 14.65
N PRO A 679 31.89 25.54 14.47
CA PRO A 679 32.52 26.84 14.34
C PRO A 679 33.30 27.15 15.62
N VAL A 680 34.64 27.18 15.51
CA VAL A 680 35.47 27.86 16.48
C VAL A 680 35.14 29.35 16.35
N ILE A 681 34.38 29.85 17.32
CA ILE A 681 34.24 31.29 17.56
C ILE A 681 35.65 31.80 17.86
N LYS A 682 36.32 32.38 16.87
CA LYS A 682 37.45 33.27 17.11
C LYS A 682 36.85 34.64 17.44
N GLY A 683 37.09 35.07 18.69
CA GLY A 683 36.74 36.40 19.18
C GLY A 683 37.53 37.52 18.51
#